data_AF-A0A9D6PRH4-F1
#
_entry.id   AF-A0A9D6PRH4-F1
#
_cell.length_a   1.000
_cell.length_b   1.000
_cell.length_c   1.000
_cell.angle_alpha   90.00
_cell.angle_beta   90.00
_cell.angle_gamma   90.00
#
_symmetry.space_group_name_H-M   'P 1'
#
loop_
_entity.id
_entity.type
_entity.pdbx_description
1 polymer ?
#
loop_
_entity_poly.entity_id
_entity_poly.type
_entity_poly.pdbx_seq_one_letter_code
_entity_poly.pdbx_strand_id
1 'polypeptide(L)'
;MDGVRFILGIHAHQPVGNLPEVFAGVYRRAYVPFLDVLSEFPQIPFALHYSGVLFDWLEAAHPEFLDRLAGFVARGQVELLTGGYYEPILAAIPDADKVGQIRRMTAYLSRRFGVRPGGMWLAERVWEPHLAKPIAEAGVEYVILDDNHFKAAGQPDAALTGHFITEEQGAGLALFPISQRLRYLIPFREPVETVAYLRERAALAPGGVAVMADDAEKFGGWPGTHDWVYVRGWLKRFLQALQENADWLRCTTFSQALAEPPRGRIYLPTTSYTEMTEWALPAEAAVAFEEARASVDALPGAEGLRPFVRGGYWRNFLTKYPEANTLHKKMLRVSRRVHALPRRSRRRAAALPALWRGQCNDAYWHGVFGGLYLPHLRHAAFHHLIRAEQALESPRTGSPAVRIEARDWDNDGATEVLLESPHLALVVEPARGGSVIELDARAKAFNLGNTLSRRPEAYHRKVTTPPRREGEGAATIHEERGAKEAGLADLLHYDAYRRGNYVDHWLPADATLPDLARRGGPTGLALSAYEVQVGRARTLPLLDLEGGEQRGDASLRVRKRFRLAPDAPRLTVEYRLEPEGIVAPSRFGVELNLAFYMGPPPDRFVEINGERPADPSFFAVAEATEVREVRIVDAWLGLAARLGIEPPATLWRCPVQTISQSESGYERVAQQITLLPHWPLGGADGAERLTLLLTIESWEAAGG
;
A
#
# COMPACT_ATOMS: atom_id res chain seq x y z
N MET A 1 -26.06 -39.09 -15.28
CA MET A 1 -25.63 -38.97 -13.87
C MET A 1 -25.38 -37.49 -13.65
N ASP A 2 -25.83 -36.93 -12.54
CA ASP A 2 -25.64 -35.49 -12.29
C ASP A 2 -24.14 -35.20 -12.16
N GLY A 3 -23.64 -34.36 -13.07
CA GLY A 3 -22.23 -34.00 -13.18
C GLY A 3 -21.76 -33.01 -12.11
N VAL A 4 -20.72 -32.23 -12.38
CA VAL A 4 -20.34 -31.06 -11.56
C VAL A 4 -20.46 -29.79 -12.38
N ARG A 5 -20.82 -28.68 -11.71
CA ARG A 5 -20.79 -27.35 -12.30
C ARG A 5 -19.47 -26.67 -11.95
N PHE A 6 -18.87 -25.97 -12.90
CA PHE A 6 -17.59 -25.30 -12.72
C PHE A 6 -17.68 -23.82 -13.11
N ILE A 7 -17.24 -22.95 -12.21
CA ILE A 7 -17.18 -21.50 -12.44
C ILE A 7 -15.72 -21.08 -12.61
N LEU A 8 -15.46 -20.29 -13.64
CA LEU A 8 -14.17 -19.66 -13.95
C LEU A 8 -14.28 -18.14 -13.79
N GLY A 9 -13.68 -17.62 -12.72
CA GLY A 9 -13.57 -16.19 -12.43
C GLY A 9 -12.15 -15.69 -12.68
N ILE A 10 -12.01 -14.48 -13.22
CA ILE A 10 -10.71 -13.85 -13.45
C ILE A 10 -10.76 -12.39 -12.98
N HIS A 11 -9.76 -11.99 -12.21
CA HIS A 11 -9.62 -10.65 -11.65
C HIS A 11 -8.41 -9.93 -12.25
N ALA A 12 -8.62 -8.83 -12.96
CA ALA A 12 -7.56 -7.98 -13.48
C ALA A 12 -7.50 -6.67 -12.68
N HIS A 13 -6.30 -6.34 -12.19
CA HIS A 13 -6.06 -5.09 -11.48
C HIS A 13 -4.68 -4.52 -11.79
N GLN A 14 -4.61 -3.19 -11.88
CA GLN A 14 -3.39 -2.42 -11.82
C GLN A 14 -3.61 -1.22 -10.87
N PRO A 15 -2.67 -0.91 -9.98
CA PRO A 15 -2.90 0.11 -8.96
C PRO A 15 -2.80 1.53 -9.47
N VAL A 16 -3.44 2.44 -8.73
CA VAL A 16 -3.26 3.89 -8.92
C VAL A 16 -1.79 4.24 -8.70
N GLY A 17 -1.20 4.92 -9.68
CA GLY A 17 0.21 5.34 -9.62
C GLY A 17 1.20 4.32 -10.18
N ASN A 18 0.75 3.17 -10.70
CA ASN A 18 1.65 2.24 -11.38
C ASN A 18 2.18 2.83 -12.70
N LEU A 19 3.30 2.29 -13.17
CA LEU A 19 4.02 2.81 -14.33
C LEU A 19 3.29 2.48 -15.64
N PRO A 20 3.17 3.42 -16.61
CA PRO A 20 2.48 3.18 -17.88
C PRO A 20 2.97 1.94 -18.66
N GLU A 21 4.27 1.67 -18.61
CA GLU A 21 4.90 0.52 -19.23
C GLU A 21 4.48 -0.82 -18.60
N VAL A 22 4.12 -0.83 -17.31
CA VAL A 22 3.61 -2.02 -16.63
C VAL A 22 2.19 -2.32 -17.13
N PHE A 23 1.32 -1.31 -17.22
CA PHE A 23 -0.01 -1.44 -17.83
C PHE A 23 0.10 -2.01 -19.26
N ALA A 24 0.90 -1.37 -20.12
CA ALA A 24 1.07 -1.79 -21.51
C ALA A 24 1.74 -3.18 -21.64
N GLY A 25 2.62 -3.53 -20.73
CA GLY A 25 3.28 -4.83 -20.67
C GLY A 25 2.29 -5.95 -20.34
N VAL A 26 1.53 -5.81 -19.26
CA VAL A 26 0.55 -6.82 -18.83
C VAL A 26 -0.61 -6.90 -19.81
N TYR A 27 -1.08 -5.78 -20.35
CA TYR A 27 -2.13 -5.76 -21.38
C TYR A 27 -1.79 -6.64 -22.58
N ARG A 28 -0.58 -6.50 -23.14
CA ARG A 28 -0.12 -7.28 -24.29
C ARG A 28 0.13 -8.74 -23.95
N ARG A 29 0.66 -9.04 -22.76
CA ARG A 29 1.05 -10.40 -22.39
C ARG A 29 -0.06 -11.23 -21.76
N ALA A 30 -1.08 -10.62 -21.18
CA ALA A 30 -2.13 -11.32 -20.44
C ALA A 30 -3.53 -10.98 -20.94
N TYR A 31 -3.93 -9.71 -20.93
CA TYR A 31 -5.34 -9.35 -21.12
C TYR A 31 -5.84 -9.59 -22.55
N VAL A 32 -5.09 -9.11 -23.55
CA VAL A 32 -5.42 -9.33 -24.98
C VAL A 32 -5.42 -10.81 -25.35
N PRO A 33 -4.31 -11.57 -25.14
CA PRO A 33 -4.27 -12.97 -25.57
C PRO A 33 -5.28 -13.83 -24.82
N PHE A 34 -5.68 -13.47 -23.59
CA PHE A 34 -6.78 -14.14 -22.89
C PHE A 34 -8.10 -14.02 -23.66
N LEU A 35 -8.47 -12.83 -24.12
CA LEU A 35 -9.68 -12.64 -24.94
C LEU A 35 -9.57 -13.28 -26.33
N ASP A 36 -8.36 -13.36 -26.89
CA ASP A 36 -8.13 -14.04 -28.17
C ASP A 36 -8.48 -15.54 -28.04
N VAL A 37 -7.92 -16.23 -27.05
CA VAL A 37 -8.23 -17.65 -26.80
C VAL A 37 -9.70 -17.83 -26.43
N LEU A 38 -10.26 -16.94 -25.61
CA LEU A 38 -11.67 -17.02 -25.21
C LEU A 38 -12.63 -16.97 -26.41
N SER A 39 -12.27 -16.26 -27.48
CA SER A 39 -13.08 -16.16 -28.70
C SER A 39 -13.22 -17.49 -29.45
N GLU A 40 -12.27 -18.42 -29.26
CA GLU A 40 -12.29 -19.75 -29.88
C GLU A 40 -13.24 -20.73 -29.17
N PHE A 41 -13.70 -20.41 -27.94
CA PHE A 41 -14.52 -21.30 -27.10
C PHE A 41 -15.83 -20.61 -26.63
N PRO A 42 -16.74 -20.22 -27.56
CA PRO A 42 -17.94 -19.41 -27.23
C PRO A 42 -18.91 -20.05 -26.23
N GLN A 43 -18.85 -21.37 -26.06
CA GLN A 43 -19.68 -22.16 -25.15
C GLN A 43 -19.21 -22.15 -23.69
N ILE A 44 -17.99 -21.68 -23.40
CA ILE A 44 -17.43 -21.67 -22.04
C ILE A 44 -17.65 -20.28 -21.43
N PRO A 45 -18.51 -20.16 -20.39
CA PRO A 45 -18.71 -18.89 -19.71
C PRO A 45 -17.58 -18.56 -18.74
N PHE A 46 -17.33 -17.27 -18.58
CA PHE A 46 -16.38 -16.72 -17.60
C PHE A 46 -17.02 -15.59 -16.80
N ALA A 47 -16.59 -15.42 -15.55
CA ALA A 47 -16.82 -14.22 -14.78
C ALA A 47 -15.56 -13.35 -14.81
N LEU A 48 -15.65 -12.10 -15.25
CA LEU A 48 -14.50 -11.20 -15.36
C LEU A 48 -14.69 -9.97 -14.48
N HIS A 49 -13.68 -9.66 -13.68
CA HIS A 49 -13.54 -8.41 -12.94
C HIS A 49 -12.37 -7.61 -13.51
N TYR A 50 -12.58 -6.35 -13.86
CA TYR A 50 -11.51 -5.40 -14.15
C TYR A 50 -11.67 -4.22 -13.19
N SER A 51 -10.59 -3.82 -12.52
CA SER A 51 -10.61 -2.64 -11.64
C SER A 51 -10.96 -1.35 -12.41
N GLY A 52 -11.51 -0.36 -11.72
CA GLY A 52 -11.85 0.93 -12.31
C GLY A 52 -10.61 1.72 -12.76
N VAL A 53 -9.46 1.48 -12.14
CA VAL A 53 -8.16 1.99 -12.62
C VAL A 53 -7.86 1.48 -14.03
N LEU A 54 -8.03 0.17 -14.25
CA LEU A 54 -7.84 -0.43 -15.56
C LEU A 54 -8.87 0.08 -16.57
N PHE A 55 -10.13 0.25 -16.16
CA PHE A 55 -11.13 0.85 -17.05
C PHE A 55 -10.79 2.29 -17.44
N ASP A 56 -10.38 3.14 -16.48
CA ASP A 56 -9.93 4.52 -16.75
C ASP A 56 -8.78 4.50 -17.81
N TRP A 57 -7.83 3.56 -17.71
CA TRP A 57 -6.72 3.42 -18.68
C TRP A 57 -7.17 2.84 -20.04
N LEU A 58 -7.98 1.78 -20.04
CA LEU A 58 -8.49 1.14 -21.25
C LEU A 58 -9.37 2.08 -22.08
N GLU A 59 -10.20 2.92 -21.45
CA GLU A 59 -10.99 3.92 -22.19
C GLU A 59 -10.09 4.92 -22.92
N ALA A 60 -8.98 5.32 -22.30
CA ALA A 60 -8.06 6.31 -22.88
C ALA A 60 -7.13 5.70 -23.94
N ALA A 61 -6.60 4.50 -23.70
CA ALA A 61 -5.53 3.92 -24.51
C ALA A 61 -6.01 2.83 -25.49
N HIS A 62 -7.03 2.04 -25.12
CA HIS A 62 -7.44 0.83 -25.83
C HIS A 62 -8.97 0.61 -25.83
N PRO A 63 -9.77 1.58 -26.32
CA PRO A 63 -11.24 1.46 -26.32
C PRO A 63 -11.74 0.24 -27.10
N GLU A 64 -10.97 -0.24 -28.10
CA GLU A 64 -11.26 -1.44 -28.88
C GLU A 64 -11.28 -2.72 -28.03
N PHE A 65 -10.49 -2.78 -26.96
CA PHE A 65 -10.52 -3.90 -26.03
C PHE A 65 -11.86 -3.97 -25.30
N LEU A 66 -12.39 -2.80 -24.90
CA LEU A 66 -13.68 -2.71 -24.24
C LEU A 66 -14.83 -3.05 -25.19
N ASP A 67 -14.73 -2.72 -26.48
CA ASP A 67 -15.71 -3.14 -27.49
C ASP A 67 -15.71 -4.65 -27.70
N ARG A 68 -14.52 -5.27 -27.76
CA ARG A 68 -14.40 -6.73 -27.78
C ARG A 68 -15.05 -7.35 -26.56
N LEU A 69 -14.72 -6.87 -25.36
CA LEU A 69 -15.30 -7.33 -24.09
C LEU A 69 -16.84 -7.19 -24.09
N ALA A 70 -17.39 -6.08 -24.57
CA ALA A 70 -18.83 -5.88 -24.72
C ALA A 70 -19.46 -6.95 -25.64
N GLY A 71 -18.76 -7.36 -26.70
CA GLY A 71 -19.18 -8.47 -27.56
C GLY A 71 -19.24 -9.83 -26.86
N PHE A 72 -18.38 -10.10 -25.87
CA PHE A 72 -18.47 -11.32 -25.05
C PHE A 72 -19.65 -11.26 -24.07
N VAL A 73 -19.90 -10.08 -23.50
CA VAL A 73 -21.04 -9.84 -22.59
C VAL A 73 -22.37 -9.97 -23.31
N ALA A 74 -22.51 -9.35 -24.49
CA ALA A 74 -23.77 -9.34 -25.25
C ALA A 74 -24.23 -10.75 -25.68
N ARG A 75 -23.29 -11.67 -25.92
CA ARG A 75 -23.61 -13.07 -26.25
C ARG A 75 -23.70 -14.00 -25.03
N GLY A 76 -23.63 -13.46 -23.81
CA GLY A 76 -23.74 -14.21 -22.57
C GLY A 76 -22.54 -15.09 -22.23
N GLN A 77 -21.39 -14.91 -22.88
CA GLN A 77 -20.16 -15.66 -22.58
C GLN A 77 -19.42 -15.08 -21.36
N VAL A 78 -19.57 -13.78 -21.09
CA VAL A 78 -18.94 -13.12 -19.94
C VAL A 78 -19.98 -12.54 -18.99
N GLU A 79 -19.91 -12.94 -17.73
CA GLU A 79 -20.51 -12.26 -16.58
C GLU A 79 -19.52 -11.22 -16.06
N LEU A 80 -19.88 -9.93 -16.05
CA LEU A 80 -19.05 -8.90 -15.43
C LEU A 80 -19.31 -8.82 -13.93
N LEU A 81 -18.25 -8.71 -13.14
CA LEU A 81 -18.29 -8.51 -11.70
C LEU A 81 -18.07 -7.04 -11.35
N THR A 82 -18.74 -6.55 -10.31
CA THR A 82 -18.46 -5.25 -9.70
C THR A 82 -17.38 -5.36 -8.61
N GLY A 83 -17.04 -4.23 -8.00
CA GLY A 83 -16.02 -4.10 -6.97
C GLY A 83 -15.95 -2.67 -6.48
N GLY A 84 -15.09 -2.38 -5.51
CA GLY A 84 -14.74 -0.99 -5.23
C GLY A 84 -13.96 -0.43 -6.42
N TYR A 85 -14.42 0.70 -7.00
CA TYR A 85 -13.89 1.22 -8.27
C TYR A 85 -12.37 1.34 -8.31
N TYR A 86 -11.75 1.85 -7.24
CA TYR A 86 -10.30 2.00 -7.13
C TYR A 86 -9.67 0.95 -6.21
N GLU A 87 -10.26 -0.25 -6.14
CA GLU A 87 -9.72 -1.40 -5.38
C GLU A 87 -9.34 -1.09 -3.92
N PRO A 88 -10.25 -0.49 -3.12
CA PRO A 88 -10.00 -0.33 -1.69
C PRO A 88 -10.19 -1.64 -0.93
N ILE A 89 -9.42 -1.83 0.15
CA ILE A 89 -9.84 -2.77 1.20
C ILE A 89 -11.09 -2.21 1.86
N LEU A 90 -12.26 -2.78 1.55
CA LEU A 90 -13.53 -2.26 2.05
C LEU A 90 -13.54 -2.18 3.58
N ALA A 91 -12.97 -3.15 4.29
CA ALA A 91 -12.90 -3.11 5.75
C ALA A 91 -12.17 -1.86 6.28
N ALA A 92 -11.21 -1.32 5.54
CA ALA A 92 -10.35 -0.22 5.95
C ALA A 92 -10.89 1.18 5.61
N ILE A 93 -12.06 1.30 4.95
CA ILE A 93 -12.61 2.61 4.57
C ILE A 93 -13.99 2.88 5.19
N PRO A 94 -14.47 4.13 5.25
CA PRO A 94 -15.81 4.43 5.76
C PRO A 94 -16.93 3.85 4.90
N ASP A 95 -18.06 3.44 5.49
CA ASP A 95 -19.19 2.81 4.78
C ASP A 95 -19.72 3.65 3.61
N ALA A 96 -19.76 4.98 3.76
CA ALA A 96 -20.18 5.88 2.70
C ALA A 96 -19.26 5.81 1.46
N ASP A 97 -17.96 5.56 1.66
CA ASP A 97 -17.01 5.33 0.59
C ASP A 97 -17.14 3.92 0.02
N LYS A 98 -17.32 2.89 0.85
CA LYS A 98 -17.58 1.50 0.40
C LYS A 98 -18.72 1.46 -0.61
N VAL A 99 -19.89 1.97 -0.19
CA VAL A 99 -21.10 2.02 -1.02
C VAL A 99 -20.92 2.90 -2.25
N GLY A 100 -20.25 4.04 -2.10
CA GLY A 100 -20.00 4.98 -3.21
C GLY A 100 -19.12 4.38 -4.31
N GLN A 101 -18.03 3.72 -3.92
CA GLN A 101 -17.09 3.06 -4.83
C GLN A 101 -17.75 1.89 -5.57
N ILE A 102 -18.50 1.03 -4.88
CA ILE A 102 -19.22 -0.10 -5.51
C ILE A 102 -20.26 0.42 -6.51
N ARG A 103 -21.07 1.40 -6.10
CA ARG A 103 -22.09 1.98 -6.99
C ARG A 103 -21.47 2.68 -8.20
N ARG A 104 -20.29 3.29 -8.05
CA ARG A 104 -19.56 3.87 -9.19
C ARG A 104 -19.18 2.81 -10.21
N MET A 105 -18.61 1.68 -9.76
CA MET A 105 -18.28 0.55 -10.63
C MET A 105 -19.51 -0.01 -11.32
N THR A 106 -20.56 -0.34 -10.55
CA THR A 106 -21.83 -0.84 -11.09
C THR A 106 -22.41 0.13 -12.13
N ALA A 107 -22.40 1.44 -11.86
CA ALA A 107 -22.90 2.44 -12.80
C ALA A 107 -22.05 2.56 -14.07
N TYR A 108 -20.72 2.44 -13.96
CA TYR A 108 -19.84 2.37 -15.13
C TYR A 108 -20.18 1.16 -15.99
N LEU A 109 -20.28 -0.02 -15.39
CA LEU A 109 -20.58 -1.27 -16.09
C LEU A 109 -21.95 -1.23 -16.80
N SER A 110 -22.97 -0.65 -16.13
CA SER A 110 -24.29 -0.47 -16.74
C SER A 110 -24.27 0.49 -17.92
N ARG A 111 -23.48 1.58 -17.86
CA ARG A 111 -23.37 2.52 -19.00
C ARG A 111 -22.55 1.95 -20.15
N ARG A 112 -21.42 1.28 -19.87
CA ARG A 112 -20.46 0.84 -20.88
C ARG A 112 -20.84 -0.47 -21.56
N PHE A 113 -21.48 -1.38 -20.81
CA PHE A 113 -21.76 -2.76 -21.24
C PHE A 113 -23.24 -3.13 -21.20
N GLY A 114 -24.12 -2.24 -20.72
CA GLY A 114 -25.56 -2.50 -20.66
C GLY A 114 -25.99 -3.52 -19.61
N VAL A 115 -25.10 -3.89 -18.67
CA VAL A 115 -25.37 -4.89 -17.62
C VAL A 115 -25.32 -4.29 -16.22
N ARG A 116 -26.16 -4.79 -15.32
CA ARG A 116 -26.10 -4.48 -13.89
C ARG A 116 -25.53 -5.70 -13.15
N PRO A 117 -24.25 -5.70 -12.77
CA PRO A 117 -23.63 -6.84 -12.09
C PRO A 117 -24.29 -7.10 -10.72
N GLY A 118 -24.65 -8.36 -10.45
CA GLY A 118 -25.08 -8.83 -9.13
C GLY A 118 -23.91 -9.34 -8.27
N GLY A 119 -22.81 -9.72 -8.90
CA GLY A 119 -21.62 -10.26 -8.24
C GLY A 119 -20.52 -9.25 -7.99
N MET A 120 -19.79 -9.44 -6.90
CA MET A 120 -18.64 -8.61 -6.54
C MET A 120 -17.37 -9.43 -6.27
N TRP A 121 -16.26 -8.97 -6.87
CA TRP A 121 -14.92 -9.30 -6.39
C TRP A 121 -14.58 -8.45 -5.17
N LEU A 122 -14.23 -9.09 -4.05
CA LEU A 122 -13.77 -8.40 -2.85
C LEU A 122 -12.25 -8.29 -2.88
N ALA A 123 -11.73 -7.07 -2.98
CA ALA A 123 -10.29 -6.77 -3.01
C ALA A 123 -9.54 -7.51 -1.90
N GLU A 124 -8.48 -8.23 -2.28
CA GLU A 124 -7.66 -9.07 -1.40
C GLU A 124 -8.44 -10.09 -0.54
N ARG A 125 -9.69 -10.38 -0.88
CA ARG A 125 -10.63 -11.22 -0.13
C ARG A 125 -10.63 -10.90 1.37
N VAL A 126 -10.40 -9.64 1.75
CA VAL A 126 -10.38 -9.21 3.16
C VAL A 126 -11.81 -9.11 3.66
N TRP A 127 -12.25 -10.14 4.39
CA TRP A 127 -13.59 -10.22 4.95
C TRP A 127 -13.60 -9.82 6.43
N GLU A 128 -14.55 -8.96 6.79
CA GLU A 128 -14.97 -8.73 8.17
C GLU A 128 -16.51 -8.83 8.22
N PRO A 129 -17.12 -9.45 9.25
CA PRO A 129 -18.57 -9.75 9.26
C PRO A 129 -19.48 -8.58 8.91
N HIS A 130 -19.13 -7.39 9.40
CA HIS A 130 -19.90 -6.17 9.20
C HIS A 130 -19.93 -5.68 7.74
N LEU A 131 -19.13 -6.25 6.84
CA LEU A 131 -19.13 -5.89 5.41
C LEU A 131 -20.38 -6.34 4.67
N ALA A 132 -21.10 -7.36 5.15
CA ALA A 132 -22.30 -7.86 4.49
C ALA A 132 -23.32 -6.73 4.24
N LYS A 133 -23.54 -5.87 5.24
CA LYS A 133 -24.48 -4.74 5.16
C LYS A 133 -24.13 -3.70 4.10
N PRO A 134 -22.98 -3.00 4.13
CA PRO A 134 -22.67 -1.98 3.12
C PRO A 134 -22.55 -2.57 1.71
N ILE A 135 -22.15 -3.83 1.56
CA ILE A 135 -22.11 -4.52 0.25
C ILE A 135 -23.53 -4.76 -0.28
N ALA A 136 -24.43 -5.32 0.55
CA ALA A 136 -25.83 -5.52 0.18
C ALA A 136 -26.55 -4.18 -0.10
N GLU A 137 -26.32 -3.15 0.70
CA GLU A 137 -26.87 -1.80 0.48
C GLU A 137 -26.37 -1.16 -0.83
N ALA A 138 -25.20 -1.54 -1.32
CA ALA A 138 -24.71 -1.12 -2.62
C ALA A 138 -25.46 -1.82 -3.80
N GLY A 139 -26.25 -2.85 -3.50
CA GLY A 139 -27.04 -3.62 -4.46
C GLY A 139 -26.33 -4.84 -5.01
N VAL A 140 -25.31 -5.35 -4.29
CA VAL A 140 -24.61 -6.60 -4.58
C VAL A 140 -25.38 -7.77 -3.98
N GLU A 141 -25.52 -8.85 -4.75
CA GLU A 141 -26.27 -10.05 -4.37
C GLU A 141 -25.33 -11.16 -3.86
N TYR A 142 -24.10 -11.23 -4.38
CA TYR A 142 -23.10 -12.18 -3.92
C TYR A 142 -21.67 -11.64 -3.95
N VAL A 143 -20.83 -12.19 -3.08
CA VAL A 143 -19.39 -11.93 -3.00
C VAL A 143 -18.61 -13.24 -3.12
N ILE A 144 -17.42 -13.14 -3.72
CA ILE A 144 -16.50 -14.25 -3.92
C ILE A 144 -15.41 -14.20 -2.83
N LEU A 145 -15.21 -15.29 -2.10
CA LEU A 145 -14.23 -15.41 -1.00
C LEU A 145 -13.44 -16.72 -1.11
N ASP A 146 -12.28 -16.82 -0.50
CA ASP A 146 -11.51 -18.07 -0.42
C ASP A 146 -12.18 -19.12 0.50
N ASP A 147 -12.07 -20.41 0.13
CA ASP A 147 -12.47 -21.55 0.96
C ASP A 147 -11.90 -21.52 2.39
N ASN A 148 -10.72 -20.91 2.59
CA ASN A 148 -10.13 -20.66 3.90
C ASN A 148 -11.10 -19.98 4.86
N HIS A 149 -11.95 -19.05 4.40
CA HIS A 149 -12.94 -18.39 5.27
C HIS A 149 -13.97 -19.38 5.82
N PHE A 150 -14.45 -20.27 4.96
CA PHE A 150 -15.50 -21.24 5.29
C PHE A 150 -14.94 -22.37 6.15
N LYS A 151 -13.75 -22.86 5.78
CA LYS A 151 -12.97 -23.83 6.57
C LYS A 151 -12.66 -23.27 7.95
N ALA A 152 -12.33 -21.98 8.03
CA ALA A 152 -12.09 -21.29 9.28
C ALA A 152 -13.34 -21.16 10.18
N ALA A 153 -14.53 -21.19 9.57
CA ALA A 153 -15.82 -21.26 10.26
C ALA A 153 -16.27 -22.69 10.57
N GLY A 154 -15.43 -23.70 10.29
CA GLY A 154 -15.69 -25.12 10.58
C GLY A 154 -16.35 -25.90 9.44
N GLN A 155 -16.48 -25.35 8.23
CA GLN A 155 -17.00 -26.11 7.10
C GLN A 155 -15.93 -27.06 6.55
N PRO A 156 -16.23 -28.36 6.41
CA PRO A 156 -15.32 -29.28 5.73
C PRO A 156 -15.26 -28.96 4.23
N ASP A 157 -14.12 -29.24 3.59
CA ASP A 157 -13.92 -29.03 2.15
C ASP A 157 -15.02 -29.71 1.30
N ALA A 158 -15.48 -30.88 1.75
CA ALA A 158 -16.55 -31.64 1.10
C ALA A 158 -17.92 -30.93 1.11
N ALA A 159 -18.16 -29.99 2.02
CA ALA A 159 -19.41 -29.22 2.07
C ALA A 159 -19.38 -27.99 1.13
N LEU A 160 -18.21 -27.59 0.63
CA LEU A 160 -18.03 -26.44 -0.24
C LEU A 160 -18.42 -26.77 -1.69
N THR A 161 -19.73 -26.92 -1.91
CA THR A 161 -20.32 -27.45 -3.15
C THR A 161 -21.36 -26.50 -3.76
N GLY A 162 -21.35 -25.24 -3.33
CA GLY A 162 -22.32 -24.21 -3.70
C GLY A 162 -22.10 -22.94 -2.90
N HIS A 163 -23.03 -22.00 -3.01
CA HIS A 163 -22.98 -20.77 -2.22
C HIS A 163 -23.65 -20.94 -0.86
N PHE A 164 -23.29 -20.06 0.07
CA PHE A 164 -23.93 -19.91 1.38
C PHE A 164 -24.55 -18.53 1.48
N ILE A 165 -25.39 -18.31 2.50
CA ILE A 165 -25.92 -16.98 2.82
C ILE A 165 -25.37 -16.53 4.17
N THR A 166 -24.98 -15.26 4.25
CA THR A 166 -24.71 -14.56 5.51
C THR A 166 -25.63 -13.35 5.64
N GLU A 167 -25.66 -12.73 6.82
CA GLU A 167 -26.34 -11.45 7.01
C GLU A 167 -25.60 -10.58 8.03
N GLU A 168 -25.80 -9.27 7.92
CA GLU A 168 -25.44 -8.31 8.96
C GLU A 168 -26.62 -7.35 9.14
N GLN A 169 -27.19 -7.30 10.35
CA GLN A 169 -28.36 -6.47 10.68
C GLN A 169 -29.55 -6.71 9.74
N GLY A 170 -29.78 -7.96 9.34
CA GLY A 170 -30.85 -8.36 8.43
C GLY A 170 -30.58 -8.13 6.95
N ALA A 171 -29.45 -7.52 6.58
CA ALA A 171 -29.02 -7.38 5.20
C ALA A 171 -28.31 -8.67 4.74
N GLY A 172 -28.99 -9.47 3.91
CA GLY A 172 -28.49 -10.75 3.41
C GLY A 172 -27.50 -10.59 2.25
N LEU A 173 -26.51 -11.48 2.19
CA LEU A 173 -25.51 -11.55 1.12
C LEU A 173 -25.12 -13.02 0.86
N ALA A 174 -25.08 -13.43 -0.41
CA ALA A 174 -24.58 -14.76 -0.77
C ALA A 174 -23.05 -14.78 -0.88
N LEU A 175 -22.44 -15.91 -0.53
CA LEU A 175 -20.98 -16.09 -0.47
C LEU A 175 -20.56 -17.33 -1.24
N PHE A 176 -19.66 -17.18 -2.21
CA PHE A 176 -19.09 -18.27 -2.99
C PHE A 176 -17.66 -18.61 -2.52
N PRO A 177 -17.36 -19.89 -2.19
CA PRO A 177 -16.01 -20.33 -1.82
C PRO A 177 -15.16 -20.67 -3.04
N ILE A 178 -14.09 -19.91 -3.29
CA ILE A 178 -13.01 -20.26 -4.22
C ILE A 178 -12.27 -21.47 -3.67
N SER A 179 -12.04 -22.48 -4.50
CA SER A 179 -11.17 -23.61 -4.16
C SER A 179 -9.70 -23.20 -4.26
N GLN A 180 -8.98 -23.23 -3.13
CA GLN A 180 -7.53 -23.01 -3.13
C GLN A 180 -6.84 -24.06 -4.03
N ARG A 181 -7.31 -25.31 -4.02
CA ARG A 181 -6.73 -26.37 -4.87
C ARG A 181 -6.79 -25.98 -6.35
N LEU A 182 -7.90 -25.42 -6.83
CA LEU A 182 -8.02 -24.96 -8.21
C LEU A 182 -7.09 -23.76 -8.51
N ARG A 183 -6.90 -22.82 -7.56
CA ARG A 183 -5.94 -21.70 -7.71
C ARG A 183 -4.49 -22.14 -7.91
N TYR A 184 -4.11 -23.28 -7.35
CA TYR A 184 -2.76 -23.85 -7.50
C TYR A 184 -2.64 -24.76 -8.73
N LEU A 185 -3.74 -25.35 -9.20
CA LEU A 185 -3.75 -26.13 -10.44
C LEU A 185 -3.77 -25.22 -11.68
N ILE A 186 -4.60 -24.17 -11.66
CA ILE A 186 -4.85 -23.30 -12.80
C ILE A 186 -4.05 -21.99 -12.65
N PRO A 187 -3.19 -21.59 -13.62
CA PRO A 187 -2.80 -22.30 -14.84
C PRO A 187 -1.49 -23.11 -14.71
N PHE A 188 -0.97 -23.35 -13.50
CA PHE A 188 0.41 -23.81 -13.30
C PHE A 188 0.66 -25.29 -13.57
N ARG A 189 -0.37 -26.14 -13.49
CA ARG A 189 -0.31 -27.60 -13.62
C ARG A 189 -0.98 -28.05 -14.92
N GLU A 190 -0.70 -29.25 -15.41
CA GLU A 190 -1.28 -29.68 -16.69
C GLU A 190 -2.82 -29.79 -16.59
N PRO A 191 -3.58 -29.45 -17.65
CA PRO A 191 -5.04 -29.40 -17.60
C PRO A 191 -5.73 -30.68 -17.10
N VAL A 192 -5.12 -31.84 -17.36
CA VAL A 192 -5.62 -33.14 -16.92
C VAL A 192 -5.72 -33.25 -15.40
N GLU A 193 -4.82 -32.60 -14.66
CA GLU A 193 -4.84 -32.58 -13.19
C GLU A 193 -6.08 -31.81 -12.68
N THR A 194 -6.46 -30.72 -13.35
CA THR A 194 -7.69 -29.98 -13.04
C THR A 194 -8.94 -30.80 -13.35
N VAL A 195 -8.99 -31.46 -14.51
CA VAL A 195 -10.13 -32.30 -14.89
C VAL A 195 -10.30 -33.47 -13.91
N ALA A 196 -9.20 -34.09 -13.49
CA ALA A 196 -9.21 -35.15 -12.48
C ALA A 196 -9.79 -34.66 -11.15
N TYR A 197 -9.32 -33.50 -10.65
CA TYR A 197 -9.87 -32.93 -9.42
C TYR A 197 -11.37 -32.58 -9.55
N LEU A 198 -11.80 -32.02 -10.68
CA LEU A 198 -13.23 -31.75 -10.92
C LEU A 198 -14.05 -33.05 -10.95
N ARG A 199 -13.49 -34.15 -11.45
CA ARG A 199 -14.14 -35.48 -11.41
C ARG A 199 -14.34 -35.96 -9.98
N GLU A 200 -13.35 -35.78 -9.12
CA GLU A 200 -13.47 -36.10 -7.69
C GLU A 200 -14.59 -35.27 -7.05
N ARG A 201 -14.70 -33.98 -7.39
CA ARG A 201 -15.79 -33.12 -6.91
C ARG A 201 -17.16 -33.58 -7.42
N ALA A 202 -17.26 -34.02 -8.67
CA ALA A 202 -18.49 -34.59 -9.23
C ALA A 202 -18.94 -35.85 -8.49
N ALA A 203 -17.99 -36.74 -8.16
CA ALA A 203 -18.28 -37.96 -7.40
C ALA A 203 -18.70 -37.65 -5.96
N LEU A 204 -18.10 -36.63 -5.34
CA LEU A 204 -18.40 -36.21 -3.97
C LEU A 204 -19.77 -35.52 -3.83
N ALA A 205 -20.11 -34.67 -4.79
CA ALA A 205 -21.35 -33.90 -4.77
C ALA A 205 -21.92 -33.72 -6.19
N PRO A 206 -22.67 -34.72 -6.69
CA PRO A 206 -23.41 -34.62 -7.94
C PRO A 206 -24.29 -33.36 -7.98
N GLY A 207 -24.22 -32.59 -9.07
CA GLY A 207 -24.85 -31.28 -9.23
C GLY A 207 -24.20 -30.11 -8.45
N GLY A 208 -23.13 -30.39 -7.71
CA GLY A 208 -22.35 -29.41 -6.94
C GLY A 208 -21.66 -28.36 -7.81
N VAL A 209 -21.18 -27.30 -7.17
CA VAL A 209 -20.42 -26.21 -7.80
C VAL A 209 -18.99 -26.23 -7.28
N ALA A 210 -18.03 -26.24 -8.21
CA ALA A 210 -16.64 -25.92 -7.94
C ALA A 210 -16.33 -24.51 -8.49
N VAL A 211 -15.57 -23.73 -7.74
CA VAL A 211 -15.26 -22.33 -8.10
C VAL A 211 -13.75 -22.16 -8.17
N MET A 212 -13.28 -21.63 -9.30
CA MET A 212 -11.97 -21.02 -9.43
C MET A 212 -12.19 -19.54 -9.70
N ALA A 213 -11.54 -18.66 -8.92
CA ALA A 213 -11.42 -17.25 -9.25
C ALA A 213 -10.06 -16.73 -8.79
N ASP A 214 -9.34 -16.02 -9.67
CA ASP A 214 -7.95 -15.64 -9.40
C ASP A 214 -7.44 -14.54 -10.34
N ASP A 215 -6.22 -14.08 -10.12
CA ASP A 215 -5.62 -12.95 -10.84
C ASP A 215 -5.40 -13.25 -12.33
N ALA A 216 -5.74 -12.28 -13.18
CA ALA A 216 -5.54 -12.32 -14.63
C ALA A 216 -4.05 -12.33 -14.98
N GLU A 217 -3.23 -11.71 -14.15
CA GLU A 217 -1.78 -11.63 -14.30
C GLU A 217 -1.11 -13.01 -14.23
N LYS A 218 -1.76 -14.02 -13.61
CA LYS A 218 -1.33 -15.44 -13.68
C LYS A 218 -1.33 -15.99 -15.10
N PHE A 219 -2.19 -15.45 -15.95
CA PHE A 219 -2.35 -15.88 -17.34
C PHE A 219 -1.51 -15.01 -18.26
N GLY A 220 -0.21 -14.87 -17.97
CA GLY A 220 0.78 -14.27 -18.87
C GLY A 220 1.50 -13.02 -18.35
N GLY A 221 1.00 -12.39 -17.29
CA GLY A 221 1.61 -11.22 -16.68
C GLY A 221 2.88 -11.57 -15.89
N TRP A 222 2.82 -12.67 -15.14
CA TRP A 222 3.89 -13.13 -14.26
C TRP A 222 5.04 -13.81 -15.01
N PRO A 223 6.28 -13.81 -14.45
CA PRO A 223 7.43 -14.37 -15.13
C PRO A 223 7.23 -15.84 -15.54
N GLY A 224 7.55 -16.17 -16.79
CA GLY A 224 7.39 -17.50 -17.38
C GLY A 224 5.97 -17.88 -17.81
N THR A 225 4.94 -17.22 -17.27
CA THR A 225 3.54 -17.62 -17.51
C THR A 225 3.07 -17.34 -18.94
N HIS A 226 3.59 -16.32 -19.64
CA HIS A 226 3.18 -16.05 -21.02
C HIS A 226 3.58 -17.19 -21.97
N ASP A 227 4.82 -17.68 -21.84
CA ASP A 227 5.30 -18.83 -22.61
C ASP A 227 4.44 -20.07 -22.33
N TRP A 228 4.22 -20.37 -21.06
CA TRP A 228 3.42 -21.51 -20.64
C TRP A 228 1.96 -21.44 -21.14
N VAL A 229 1.31 -20.29 -20.93
CA VAL A 229 -0.14 -20.12 -21.15
C VAL A 229 -0.49 -20.00 -22.63
N TYR A 230 0.32 -19.25 -23.40
CA TYR A 230 0.00 -18.90 -24.79
C TYR A 230 0.93 -19.55 -25.82
N VAL A 231 2.26 -19.50 -25.62
CA VAL A 231 3.21 -20.07 -26.60
C VAL A 231 3.11 -21.59 -26.63
N ARG A 232 3.10 -22.22 -25.45
CA ARG A 232 2.84 -23.66 -25.31
C ARG A 232 1.36 -23.99 -25.36
N GLY A 233 0.46 -23.00 -25.40
CA GLY A 233 -0.98 -23.18 -25.61
C GLY A 233 -1.74 -23.83 -24.45
N TRP A 234 -1.27 -23.69 -23.19
CA TRP A 234 -1.94 -24.29 -22.04
C TRP A 234 -3.41 -23.86 -21.91
N LEU A 235 -3.73 -22.57 -22.07
CA LEU A 235 -5.11 -22.09 -21.91
C LEU A 235 -6.04 -22.73 -22.93
N LYS A 236 -5.60 -22.83 -24.19
CA LYS A 236 -6.36 -23.49 -25.26
C LYS A 236 -6.58 -24.97 -24.96
N ARG A 237 -5.55 -25.70 -24.52
CA ARG A 237 -5.69 -27.11 -24.11
C ARG A 237 -6.63 -27.27 -22.92
N PHE A 238 -6.57 -26.34 -21.96
CA PHE A 238 -7.45 -26.36 -20.80
C PHE A 238 -8.91 -26.19 -21.19
N LEU A 239 -9.24 -25.18 -21.99
CA LEU A 239 -10.62 -24.95 -22.44
C LEU A 239 -11.13 -26.09 -23.33
N GLN A 240 -10.28 -26.66 -24.17
CA GLN A 240 -10.61 -27.85 -24.93
C GLN A 240 -10.92 -29.04 -24.02
N ALA A 241 -10.10 -29.29 -22.98
CA ALA A 241 -10.33 -30.38 -22.04
C ALA A 241 -11.65 -30.21 -21.27
N LEU A 242 -12.05 -28.97 -20.92
CA LEU A 242 -13.37 -28.71 -20.32
C LEU A 242 -14.51 -29.07 -21.28
N GLN A 243 -14.37 -28.71 -22.56
CA GLN A 243 -15.37 -29.01 -23.59
C GLN A 243 -15.49 -30.51 -23.89
N GLU A 244 -14.37 -31.22 -23.96
CA GLU A 244 -14.33 -32.67 -24.18
C GLU A 244 -14.99 -33.47 -23.05
N ASN A 245 -15.13 -32.86 -21.88
CA ASN A 245 -15.73 -33.44 -20.68
C ASN A 245 -17.15 -32.90 -20.39
N ALA A 246 -17.79 -32.24 -21.36
CA ALA A 246 -19.07 -31.54 -21.16
C ALA A 246 -20.26 -32.47 -20.82
N ASP A 247 -20.13 -33.78 -20.99
CA ASP A 247 -21.15 -34.78 -20.65
C ASP A 247 -21.41 -34.90 -19.13
N TRP A 248 -20.42 -34.53 -18.31
CA TRP A 248 -20.51 -34.51 -16.84
C TRP A 248 -19.93 -33.24 -16.20
N LEU A 249 -19.22 -32.39 -16.95
CA LEU A 249 -18.65 -31.14 -16.45
C LEU A 249 -19.32 -29.96 -17.13
N ARG A 250 -20.18 -29.25 -16.40
CA ARG A 250 -20.91 -28.09 -16.93
C ARG A 250 -20.25 -26.80 -16.48
N CYS A 251 -19.62 -26.06 -17.39
CA CYS A 251 -19.19 -24.70 -17.10
C CYS A 251 -20.41 -23.78 -16.91
N THR A 252 -20.39 -22.92 -15.89
CA THR A 252 -21.51 -22.04 -15.53
C THR A 252 -20.99 -20.69 -15.01
N THR A 253 -21.86 -19.68 -15.01
CA THR A 253 -21.63 -18.38 -14.35
C THR A 253 -22.01 -18.43 -12.86
N PHE A 254 -21.58 -17.44 -12.08
CA PHE A 254 -22.02 -17.30 -10.69
C PHE A 254 -23.50 -16.98 -10.60
N SER A 255 -24.02 -16.08 -11.44
CA SER A 255 -25.46 -15.76 -11.47
C SER A 255 -26.33 -16.99 -11.75
N GLN A 256 -25.92 -17.88 -12.68
CA GLN A 256 -26.61 -19.14 -12.91
C GLN A 256 -26.52 -20.09 -11.72
N ALA A 257 -25.39 -20.12 -11.01
CA ALA A 257 -25.23 -20.96 -9.82
C ALA A 257 -25.96 -20.41 -8.58
N LEU A 258 -26.18 -19.11 -8.51
CA LEU A 258 -26.91 -18.41 -7.45
C LEU A 258 -28.41 -18.72 -7.48
N ALA A 259 -28.96 -19.08 -8.64
CA ALA A 259 -30.38 -19.45 -8.78
C ALA A 259 -30.75 -20.75 -8.03
N GLU A 260 -29.76 -21.57 -7.68
CA GLU A 260 -29.97 -22.77 -6.85
C GLU A 260 -30.18 -22.41 -5.38
N PRO A 261 -30.79 -23.28 -4.56
CA PRO A 261 -30.85 -23.05 -3.12
C PRO A 261 -29.45 -22.97 -2.49
N PRO A 262 -29.22 -22.08 -1.51
CA PRO A 262 -27.97 -22.02 -0.78
C PRO A 262 -27.72 -23.32 -0.01
N ARG A 263 -26.44 -23.65 0.22
CA ARG A 263 -26.04 -24.79 1.07
C ARG A 263 -26.40 -24.58 2.55
N GLY A 264 -26.64 -23.34 2.94
CA GLY A 264 -27.12 -22.97 4.26
C GLY A 264 -26.72 -21.55 4.63
N ARG A 265 -27.00 -21.20 5.88
CA ARG A 265 -26.53 -19.95 6.49
C ARG A 265 -25.15 -20.16 7.10
N ILE A 266 -24.27 -19.17 6.99
CA ILE A 266 -22.94 -19.18 7.60
C ILE A 266 -22.54 -17.78 8.09
N TYR A 267 -21.72 -17.74 9.13
CA TYR A 267 -21.04 -16.53 9.59
C TYR A 267 -19.54 -16.79 9.55
N LEU A 268 -18.83 -16.01 8.75
CA LEU A 268 -17.39 -16.18 8.53
C LEU A 268 -16.59 -15.30 9.49
N PRO A 269 -15.44 -15.78 10.02
CA PRO A 269 -14.56 -14.97 10.85
C PRO A 269 -13.84 -13.90 10.02
N THR A 270 -13.23 -12.93 10.70
CA THR A 270 -12.29 -11.99 10.07
C THR A 270 -11.07 -12.74 9.55
N THR A 271 -10.89 -12.80 8.24
CA THR A 271 -9.73 -13.43 7.59
C THR A 271 -9.63 -13.00 6.12
N SER A 272 -8.68 -13.59 5.41
CA SER A 272 -8.46 -13.48 3.97
C SER A 272 -7.96 -14.86 3.45
N TYR A 273 -7.36 -14.91 2.27
CA TYR A 273 -6.56 -16.06 1.85
C TYR A 273 -5.37 -16.28 2.79
N THR A 274 -4.93 -17.53 2.89
CA THR A 274 -3.97 -17.98 3.91
C THR A 274 -2.69 -17.14 3.96
N GLU A 275 -2.14 -16.79 2.80
CA GLU A 275 -0.89 -16.05 2.65
C GLU A 275 -0.98 -14.64 3.24
N MET A 276 -2.13 -13.96 3.09
CA MET A 276 -2.38 -12.66 3.71
C MET A 276 -2.27 -12.70 5.24
N THR A 277 -2.71 -13.79 5.86
CA THR A 277 -2.68 -13.93 7.33
C THR A 277 -1.25 -14.02 7.88
N GLU A 278 -0.31 -14.50 7.08
CA GLU A 278 1.12 -14.54 7.41
C GLU A 278 1.75 -13.15 7.24
N TRP A 279 1.53 -12.50 6.10
CA TRP A 279 2.15 -11.21 5.78
C TRP A 279 1.72 -10.08 6.73
N ALA A 280 0.47 -10.13 7.20
CA ALA A 280 -0.09 -9.14 8.13
C ALA A 280 0.51 -9.22 9.55
N LEU A 281 1.29 -10.25 9.86
CA LEU A 281 1.97 -10.36 11.15
C LEU A 281 3.26 -9.51 11.19
N PRO A 282 3.63 -8.97 12.37
CA PRO A 282 4.99 -8.48 12.61
C PRO A 282 6.04 -9.55 12.27
N ALA A 283 7.24 -9.15 11.85
CA ALA A 283 8.22 -10.07 11.27
C ALA A 283 8.57 -11.27 12.16
N GLU A 284 8.81 -11.06 13.46
CA GLU A 284 9.10 -12.15 14.41
C GLU A 284 7.91 -13.11 14.57
N ALA A 285 6.69 -12.56 14.64
CA ALA A 285 5.47 -13.35 14.74
C ALA A 285 5.18 -14.13 13.45
N ALA A 286 5.48 -13.56 12.29
CA ALA A 286 5.38 -14.25 10.99
C ALA A 286 6.35 -15.44 10.93
N VAL A 287 7.59 -15.29 11.42
CA VAL A 287 8.56 -16.39 11.53
C VAL A 287 8.03 -17.50 12.44
N ALA A 288 7.55 -17.15 13.63
CA ALA A 288 6.96 -18.13 14.56
C ALA A 288 5.71 -18.82 13.97
N PHE A 289 4.91 -18.08 13.20
CA PHE A 289 3.73 -18.63 12.50
C PHE A 289 4.13 -19.62 11.39
N GLU A 290 5.16 -19.30 10.58
CA GLU A 290 5.72 -20.22 9.59
C GLU A 290 6.17 -21.54 10.25
N GLU A 291 6.87 -21.47 11.39
CA GLU A 291 7.35 -22.62 12.16
C GLU A 291 6.21 -23.45 12.80
N ALA A 292 5.20 -22.76 13.35
CA ALA A 292 4.02 -23.41 13.91
C ALA A 292 3.21 -24.12 12.80
N ARG A 293 3.03 -23.47 11.64
CA ARG A 293 2.35 -24.08 10.49
C ARG A 293 3.10 -25.31 9.99
N ALA A 294 4.42 -25.23 9.84
CA ALA A 294 5.25 -26.37 9.43
C ALA A 294 5.15 -27.55 10.42
N SER A 295 5.08 -27.25 11.72
CA SER A 295 4.91 -28.26 12.77
C SER A 295 3.55 -28.94 12.70
N VAL A 296 2.46 -28.18 12.44
CA VAL A 296 1.11 -28.74 12.21
C VAL A 296 1.07 -29.56 10.92
N ASP A 297 1.73 -29.09 9.86
CA ASP A 297 1.80 -29.79 8.57
C ASP A 297 2.50 -31.15 8.66
N ALA A 298 3.38 -31.34 9.64
CA ALA A 298 4.06 -32.60 9.90
C ALA A 298 3.23 -33.61 10.72
N LEU A 299 2.09 -33.20 11.30
CA LEU A 299 1.26 -34.08 12.11
C LEU A 299 0.39 -35.02 11.25
N PRO A 300 0.12 -36.26 11.70
CA PRO A 300 -0.91 -37.11 11.10
C PRO A 300 -2.27 -36.40 11.10
N GLY A 301 -2.92 -36.30 9.95
CA GLY A 301 -4.21 -35.62 9.82
C GLY A 301 -4.13 -34.09 9.78
N ALA A 302 -2.96 -33.52 9.46
CA ALA A 302 -2.74 -32.08 9.31
C ALA A 302 -3.82 -31.36 8.49
N GLU A 303 -4.38 -31.99 7.45
CA GLU A 303 -5.44 -31.43 6.62
C GLU A 303 -6.68 -31.00 7.42
N GLY A 304 -7.04 -31.74 8.47
CA GLY A 304 -8.15 -31.39 9.35
C GLY A 304 -7.80 -30.29 10.37
N LEU A 305 -6.51 -30.06 10.62
CA LEU A 305 -6.02 -29.07 11.59
C LEU A 305 -5.66 -27.72 10.95
N ARG A 306 -5.19 -27.72 9.71
CA ARG A 306 -4.83 -26.51 8.94
C ARG A 306 -5.90 -25.42 9.02
N PRO A 307 -7.21 -25.73 8.85
CA PRO A 307 -8.27 -24.74 8.99
C PRO A 307 -8.39 -24.08 10.34
N PHE A 308 -7.65 -24.48 11.38
CA PHE A 308 -7.70 -23.87 12.72
C PHE A 308 -6.40 -23.16 13.10
N VAL A 309 -5.36 -23.26 12.25
CA VAL A 309 -4.15 -22.46 12.37
C VAL A 309 -4.46 -21.05 11.88
N ARG A 310 -4.22 -20.03 12.72
CA ARG A 310 -4.59 -18.63 12.45
C ARG A 310 -3.38 -17.72 12.55
N GLY A 311 -3.21 -16.87 11.55
CA GLY A 311 -2.25 -15.77 11.56
C GLY A 311 -2.91 -14.45 11.96
N GLY A 312 -2.35 -13.35 11.46
CA GLY A 312 -2.92 -12.02 11.56
C GLY A 312 -4.06 -11.79 10.57
N TYR A 313 -4.56 -10.55 10.54
CA TYR A 313 -5.54 -10.09 9.56
C TYR A 313 -5.15 -8.70 9.05
N TRP A 314 -5.69 -8.28 7.91
CA TRP A 314 -5.14 -7.16 7.13
C TRP A 314 -4.91 -5.86 7.91
N ARG A 315 -5.80 -5.47 8.85
CA ARG A 315 -5.61 -4.21 9.61
C ARG A 315 -4.34 -4.19 10.43
N ASN A 316 -3.76 -5.35 10.78
CA ASN A 316 -2.48 -5.42 11.48
C ASN A 316 -1.33 -4.79 10.67
N PHE A 317 -1.46 -4.60 9.35
CA PHE A 317 -0.52 -3.79 8.58
C PHE A 317 -0.45 -2.33 9.04
N LEU A 318 -1.54 -1.77 9.56
CA LEU A 318 -1.55 -0.43 10.13
C LEU A 318 -0.81 -0.38 11.48
N THR A 319 -0.61 -1.51 12.15
CA THR A 319 0.27 -1.60 13.33
C THR A 319 1.71 -1.91 12.92
N LYS A 320 1.89 -2.86 11.99
CA LYS A 320 3.19 -3.29 11.46
C LYS A 320 3.93 -2.14 10.80
N TYR A 321 3.21 -1.27 10.10
CA TYR A 321 3.74 -0.13 9.36
C TYR A 321 3.07 1.19 9.79
N PRO A 322 3.66 1.92 10.75
CA PRO A 322 3.18 3.25 11.16
C PRO A 322 3.06 4.26 10.00
N GLU A 323 3.86 4.12 8.95
CA GLU A 323 3.77 4.97 7.75
C GLU A 323 2.51 4.68 6.93
N ALA A 324 2.11 3.39 6.81
CA ALA A 324 0.82 3.02 6.22
C ALA A 324 -0.35 3.54 7.07
N ASN A 325 -0.21 3.49 8.41
CA ASN A 325 -1.18 4.06 9.33
C ASN A 325 -1.34 5.57 9.12
N THR A 326 -0.24 6.29 8.98
CA THR A 326 -0.25 7.74 8.75
C THR A 326 -1.00 8.10 7.47
N LEU A 327 -0.69 7.40 6.37
CA LEU A 327 -1.42 7.54 5.11
C LEU A 327 -2.93 7.22 5.29
N HIS A 328 -3.26 6.14 5.98
CA HIS A 328 -4.64 5.73 6.25
C HIS A 328 -5.41 6.74 7.10
N LYS A 329 -4.78 7.31 8.13
CA LYS A 329 -5.41 8.29 9.02
C LYS A 329 -5.58 9.64 8.33
N LYS A 330 -4.65 10.03 7.45
CA LYS A 330 -4.89 11.13 6.49
C LYS A 330 -6.11 10.83 5.62
N MET A 331 -6.20 9.65 5.01
CA MET A 331 -7.36 9.25 4.20
C MET A 331 -8.68 9.39 4.98
N LEU A 332 -8.75 8.93 6.22
CA LEU A 332 -9.94 9.08 7.06
C LEU A 332 -10.26 10.55 7.39
N ARG A 333 -9.23 11.37 7.67
CA ARG A 333 -9.38 12.82 7.91
C ARG A 333 -9.98 13.51 6.68
N VAL A 334 -9.47 13.20 5.48
CA VAL A 334 -9.98 13.73 4.21
C VAL A 334 -11.41 13.24 3.95
N SER A 335 -11.68 11.94 4.08
CA SER A 335 -13.01 11.37 3.89
C SER A 335 -14.05 12.04 4.79
N ARG A 336 -13.72 12.24 6.08
CA ARG A 336 -14.59 12.96 7.03
C ARG A 336 -14.91 14.38 6.55
N ARG A 337 -13.91 15.13 6.05
CA ARG A 337 -14.12 16.49 5.51
C ARG A 337 -14.98 16.48 4.24
N VAL A 338 -14.80 15.49 3.35
CA VAL A 338 -15.60 15.33 2.12
C VAL A 338 -17.07 15.04 2.45
N HIS A 339 -17.34 14.13 3.38
CA HIS A 339 -18.71 13.74 3.74
C HIS A 339 -19.39 14.69 4.74
N ALA A 340 -18.65 15.60 5.38
CA ALA A 340 -19.23 16.71 6.13
C ALA A 340 -19.94 17.73 5.23
N LEU A 341 -19.60 17.78 3.93
CA LEU A 341 -20.31 18.62 2.96
C LEU A 341 -21.63 17.98 2.52
N PRO A 342 -22.67 18.79 2.20
CA PRO A 342 -23.94 18.26 1.69
C PRO A 342 -23.76 17.42 0.42
N ARG A 343 -24.60 16.39 0.24
CA ARG A 343 -24.50 15.45 -0.90
C ARG A 343 -24.46 16.11 -2.28
N ARG A 344 -25.19 17.23 -2.47
CA ARG A 344 -25.27 18.01 -3.73
C ARG A 344 -24.15 19.05 -3.89
N SER A 345 -23.19 19.13 -2.96
CA SER A 345 -22.08 20.08 -3.01
C SER A 345 -21.18 19.80 -4.21
N ARG A 346 -20.91 20.83 -5.03
CA ARG A 346 -19.94 20.74 -6.14
C ARG A 346 -18.53 20.41 -5.65
N ARG A 347 -18.12 20.96 -4.50
CA ARG A 347 -16.81 20.66 -3.88
C ARG A 347 -16.72 19.20 -3.46
N ARG A 348 -17.79 18.65 -2.88
CA ARG A 348 -17.86 17.22 -2.53
C ARG A 348 -17.72 16.36 -3.79
N ALA A 349 -18.49 16.66 -4.83
CA ALA A 349 -18.42 15.93 -6.10
C ALA A 349 -17.02 15.99 -6.74
N ALA A 350 -16.34 17.13 -6.67
CA ALA A 350 -14.98 17.30 -7.18
C ALA A 350 -13.91 16.55 -6.35
N ALA A 351 -14.08 16.48 -5.02
CA ALA A 351 -13.12 15.82 -4.14
C ALA A 351 -13.22 14.28 -4.14
N LEU A 352 -14.43 13.72 -4.33
CA LEU A 352 -14.67 12.26 -4.23
C LEU A 352 -13.79 11.39 -5.14
N PRO A 353 -13.59 11.71 -6.44
CA PRO A 353 -12.71 10.90 -7.30
C PRO A 353 -11.27 10.83 -6.77
N ALA A 354 -10.73 11.95 -6.28
CA ALA A 354 -9.40 12.00 -5.72
C ALA A 354 -9.33 11.28 -4.36
N LEU A 355 -10.32 11.46 -3.49
CA LEU A 355 -10.42 10.69 -2.24
C LEU A 355 -10.38 9.17 -2.51
N TRP A 356 -11.21 8.69 -3.44
CA TRP A 356 -11.32 7.27 -3.72
C TRP A 356 -10.09 6.70 -4.42
N ARG A 357 -9.40 7.47 -5.28
CA ARG A 357 -8.07 7.06 -5.80
C ARG A 357 -7.03 6.94 -4.69
N GLY A 358 -7.08 7.83 -3.70
CA GLY A 358 -6.26 7.74 -2.49
C GLY A 358 -6.55 6.51 -1.63
N GLN A 359 -7.64 5.77 -1.88
CA GLN A 359 -8.01 4.55 -1.15
C GLN A 359 -7.55 3.25 -1.84
N CYS A 360 -6.82 3.33 -2.95
CA CYS A 360 -6.26 2.14 -3.63
C CYS A 360 -5.38 1.35 -2.67
N ASN A 361 -5.68 0.06 -2.48
CA ASN A 361 -5.18 -0.72 -1.34
C ASN A 361 -3.65 -0.91 -1.34
N ASP A 362 -3.03 -0.99 -2.51
CA ASP A 362 -1.65 -1.48 -2.71
C ASP A 362 -0.62 -0.65 -1.95
N ALA A 363 -0.88 0.64 -1.77
CA ALA A 363 0.00 1.56 -1.04
C ALA A 363 -0.06 1.39 0.49
N TYR A 364 -0.94 0.53 1.02
CA TYR A 364 -1.23 0.43 2.46
C TYR A 364 -0.67 -0.84 3.13
N TRP A 365 -0.14 -1.79 2.37
CA TRP A 365 0.34 -3.06 2.92
C TRP A 365 1.43 -3.69 2.05
N HIS A 366 2.07 -4.74 2.54
CA HIS A 366 3.13 -5.43 1.81
C HIS A 366 2.98 -6.95 1.95
N GLY A 367 3.03 -7.64 0.81
CA GLY A 367 3.13 -9.10 0.69
C GLY A 367 4.29 -9.45 -0.24
N VAL A 368 3.99 -9.92 -1.47
CA VAL A 368 5.01 -10.32 -2.46
C VAL A 368 5.24 -9.27 -3.56
N PHE A 369 4.34 -8.31 -3.78
CA PHE A 369 4.35 -7.41 -4.95
C PHE A 369 4.90 -6.00 -4.67
N GLY A 370 5.83 -5.85 -3.73
CA GLY A 370 6.34 -4.54 -3.31
C GLY A 370 5.33 -3.72 -2.48
N GLY A 371 4.16 -3.39 -3.03
CA GLY A 371 3.07 -2.71 -2.31
C GLY A 371 3.52 -1.42 -1.64
N LEU A 372 3.32 -1.33 -0.31
CA LEU A 372 3.79 -0.22 0.54
C LEU A 372 5.25 0.12 0.29
N TYR A 373 6.14 -0.83 -0.03
CA TYR A 373 7.56 -0.55 -0.25
C TYR A 373 7.84 0.21 -1.55
N LEU A 374 6.90 0.32 -2.48
CA LEU A 374 7.06 1.05 -3.74
C LEU A 374 6.72 2.55 -3.54
N PRO A 375 7.72 3.47 -3.62
CA PRO A 375 7.48 4.88 -3.33
C PRO A 375 6.43 5.52 -4.25
N HIS A 376 6.38 5.12 -5.52
CA HIS A 376 5.44 5.68 -6.50
C HIS A 376 3.97 5.40 -6.15
N LEU A 377 3.65 4.23 -5.59
CA LEU A 377 2.29 3.92 -5.13
C LEU A 377 1.91 4.77 -3.91
N ARG A 378 2.81 4.89 -2.92
CA ARG A 378 2.58 5.76 -1.75
C ARG A 378 2.43 7.22 -2.16
N HIS A 379 3.30 7.72 -3.06
CA HIS A 379 3.21 9.09 -3.57
C HIS A 379 1.89 9.33 -4.29
N ALA A 380 1.40 8.39 -5.10
CA ALA A 380 0.12 8.51 -5.77
C ALA A 380 -1.06 8.58 -4.78
N ALA A 381 -1.04 7.76 -3.72
CA ALA A 381 -2.04 7.81 -2.67
C ALA A 381 -2.06 9.18 -1.96
N PHE A 382 -0.90 9.66 -1.48
CA PHE A 382 -0.78 10.99 -0.88
C PHE A 382 -1.20 12.10 -1.85
N HIS A 383 -0.76 12.03 -3.10
CA HIS A 383 -1.11 13.01 -4.14
C HIS A 383 -2.62 13.17 -4.25
N HIS A 384 -3.35 12.07 -4.40
CA HIS A 384 -4.78 12.10 -4.55
C HIS A 384 -5.51 12.57 -3.28
N LEU A 385 -4.99 12.26 -2.09
CA LEU A 385 -5.53 12.80 -0.84
C LEU A 385 -5.32 14.32 -0.72
N ILE A 386 -4.14 14.83 -1.08
CA ILE A 386 -3.85 16.27 -1.08
C ILE A 386 -4.73 16.99 -2.12
N ARG A 387 -4.91 16.40 -3.32
CA ARG A 387 -5.84 16.92 -4.34
C ARG A 387 -7.29 16.96 -3.84
N ALA A 388 -7.72 15.94 -3.09
CA ALA A 388 -9.04 15.95 -2.48
C ALA A 388 -9.18 17.07 -1.44
N GLU A 389 -8.15 17.31 -0.60
CA GLU A 389 -8.13 18.44 0.34
C GLU A 389 -8.21 19.80 -0.38
N GLN A 390 -7.47 19.99 -1.48
CA GLN A 390 -7.54 21.20 -2.31
C GLN A 390 -8.94 21.44 -2.88
N ALA A 391 -9.61 20.39 -3.39
CA ALA A 391 -10.97 20.49 -3.91
C ALA A 391 -12.01 20.88 -2.85
N LEU A 392 -11.70 20.74 -1.55
CA LEU A 392 -12.57 21.16 -0.46
C LEU A 392 -12.42 22.63 -0.09
N GLU A 393 -11.32 23.28 -0.49
CA GLU A 393 -11.07 24.67 -0.13
C GLU A 393 -12.10 25.62 -0.73
N SER A 394 -12.41 26.69 0.02
CA SER A 394 -13.29 27.76 -0.43
C SER A 394 -12.45 28.98 -0.77
N PRO A 395 -12.55 29.54 -1.99
CA PRO A 395 -11.91 30.82 -2.32
C PRO A 395 -12.41 32.00 -1.46
N ARG A 396 -13.51 31.83 -0.72
CA ARG A 396 -14.25 32.92 -0.06
C ARG A 396 -13.90 33.17 1.41
N THR A 397 -13.03 32.38 2.04
CA THR A 397 -12.57 32.66 3.41
C THR A 397 -11.36 33.59 3.35
N GLY A 398 -11.61 34.89 3.42
CA GLY A 398 -10.65 35.98 3.22
C GLY A 398 -9.55 36.17 4.29
N SER A 399 -9.00 35.09 4.84
CA SER A 399 -7.70 35.14 5.54
C SER A 399 -6.93 33.86 5.24
N PRO A 400 -5.67 33.93 4.76
CA PRO A 400 -4.75 32.80 4.80
C PRO A 400 -4.44 32.51 6.26
N ALA A 401 -5.30 31.72 6.89
CA ALA A 401 -5.15 31.37 8.30
C ALA A 401 -4.33 30.09 8.38
N VAL A 402 -3.17 30.18 9.04
CA VAL A 402 -2.52 29.00 9.59
C VAL A 402 -3.48 28.39 10.62
N ARG A 403 -3.72 27.09 10.54
CA ARG A 403 -4.55 26.32 11.48
C ARG A 403 -3.65 25.35 12.24
N ILE A 404 -3.89 25.22 13.54
CA ILE A 404 -3.26 24.20 14.38
C ILE A 404 -4.38 23.43 15.08
N GLU A 405 -4.36 22.11 14.98
CA GLU A 405 -5.31 21.21 15.66
C GLU A 405 -4.54 20.07 16.32
N ALA A 406 -4.62 20.01 17.65
CA ALA A 406 -4.07 18.91 18.44
C ALA A 406 -5.17 17.88 18.70
N ARG A 407 -4.93 16.63 18.30
CA ARG A 407 -5.86 15.51 18.46
C ARG A 407 -5.11 14.20 18.31
N ASP A 408 -5.56 13.17 19.03
CA ASP A 408 -5.24 11.78 18.72
C ASP A 408 -5.85 11.41 17.35
N TRP A 409 -5.02 11.48 16.30
CA TRP A 409 -5.47 11.24 14.93
C TRP A 409 -5.37 9.78 14.55
N ASP A 410 -4.42 9.05 15.14
CA ASP A 410 -4.16 7.65 14.82
C ASP A 410 -4.77 6.63 15.80
N ASN A 411 -5.35 7.11 16.89
CA ASN A 411 -6.00 6.38 17.98
C ASN A 411 -5.03 5.48 18.75
N ASP A 412 -3.80 5.92 18.96
CA ASP A 412 -2.82 5.25 19.82
C ASP A 412 -2.84 5.75 21.29
N GLY A 413 -3.70 6.74 21.59
CA GLY A 413 -3.83 7.35 22.92
C GLY A 413 -2.89 8.53 23.16
N ALA A 414 -2.00 8.84 22.21
CA ALA A 414 -1.20 10.04 22.19
C ALA A 414 -1.83 11.12 21.31
N THR A 415 -1.36 12.36 21.46
CA THR A 415 -1.87 13.50 20.67
C THR A 415 -0.88 13.85 19.58
N GLU A 416 -1.34 13.87 18.33
CA GLU A 416 -0.63 14.48 17.21
C GLU A 416 -1.11 15.92 17.00
N VAL A 417 -0.26 16.74 16.36
CA VAL A 417 -0.59 18.13 16.04
C VAL A 417 -0.54 18.33 14.53
N LEU A 418 -1.70 18.65 13.95
CA LEU A 418 -1.84 19.05 12.56
C LEU A 418 -1.63 20.56 12.45
N LEU A 419 -0.68 21.00 11.61
CA LEU A 419 -0.50 22.40 11.22
C LEU A 419 -0.78 22.54 9.72
N GLU A 420 -1.67 23.44 9.34
CA GLU A 420 -2.05 23.67 7.93
C GLU A 420 -1.90 25.15 7.56
N SER A 421 -1.40 25.42 6.37
CA SER A 421 -1.51 26.69 5.65
C SER A 421 -2.03 26.42 4.22
N PRO A 422 -2.33 27.46 3.42
CA PRO A 422 -2.65 27.27 2.00
C PRO A 422 -1.55 26.54 1.21
N HIS A 423 -0.31 26.58 1.69
CA HIS A 423 0.87 26.09 0.96
C HIS A 423 1.47 24.80 1.52
N LEU A 424 1.42 24.60 2.83
CA LEU A 424 1.98 23.44 3.52
C LEU A 424 0.96 22.82 4.47
N ALA A 425 1.03 21.51 4.67
CA ALA A 425 0.40 20.84 5.80
C ALA A 425 1.40 19.88 6.44
N LEU A 426 1.42 19.78 7.77
CA LEU A 426 2.25 18.82 8.47
C LEU A 426 1.56 18.23 9.67
N VAL A 427 1.93 17.00 10.02
CA VAL A 427 1.53 16.33 11.25
C VAL A 427 2.78 16.10 12.09
N VAL A 428 2.74 16.57 13.33
CA VAL A 428 3.78 16.40 14.34
C VAL A 428 3.35 15.33 15.33
N GLU A 429 4.29 14.48 15.75
CA GLU A 429 4.12 13.39 16.73
C GLU A 429 4.90 13.72 18.02
N PRO A 430 4.33 14.52 18.94
CA PRO A 430 4.93 14.88 20.23
C PRO A 430 5.40 13.69 21.07
N ALA A 431 4.65 12.59 21.10
CA ALA A 431 4.95 11.44 21.94
C ALA A 431 6.24 10.68 21.54
N ARG A 432 6.72 10.88 20.30
CA ARG A 432 7.91 10.22 19.76
C ARG A 432 8.82 11.25 19.09
N GLY A 433 9.59 11.90 19.95
CA GLY A 433 10.64 12.84 19.56
C GLY A 433 10.14 14.16 19.02
N GLY A 434 8.83 14.48 19.10
CA GLY A 434 8.26 15.70 18.51
C GLY A 434 8.56 15.83 17.02
N SER A 435 8.56 14.70 16.31
CA SER A 435 8.97 14.60 14.91
C SER A 435 7.81 14.91 13.96
N VAL A 436 8.12 15.40 12.76
CA VAL A 436 7.17 15.63 11.68
C VAL A 436 7.04 14.34 10.85
N ILE A 437 5.86 13.73 10.89
CA ILE A 437 5.56 12.43 10.26
C ILE A 437 4.75 12.54 8.96
N GLU A 438 4.23 13.73 8.65
CA GLU A 438 3.56 14.09 7.40
C GLU A 438 4.04 15.50 7.02
N LEU A 439 4.43 15.73 5.76
CA LEU A 439 4.82 17.05 5.26
C LEU A 439 4.38 17.22 3.81
N ASP A 440 3.28 17.92 3.58
CA ASP A 440 2.71 18.16 2.27
C ASP A 440 3.20 19.47 1.65
N ALA A 441 3.79 19.37 0.47
CA ALA A 441 3.95 20.45 -0.48
C ALA A 441 2.68 20.55 -1.34
N ARG A 442 1.75 21.44 -0.94
CA ARG A 442 0.40 21.44 -1.51
C ARG A 442 0.38 21.84 -2.98
N ALA A 443 1.19 22.81 -3.41
CA ALA A 443 1.20 23.27 -4.80
C ALA A 443 1.35 22.14 -5.83
N LYS A 444 2.23 21.16 -5.56
CA LYS A 444 2.46 19.98 -6.40
C LYS A 444 1.67 18.74 -5.95
N ALA A 445 0.88 18.85 -4.89
CA ALA A 445 0.22 17.72 -4.23
C ALA A 445 1.21 16.57 -3.97
N PHE A 446 2.31 16.90 -3.29
CA PHE A 446 3.40 15.97 -3.02
C PHE A 446 3.71 15.93 -1.53
N ASN A 447 3.83 14.73 -0.95
CA ASN A 447 4.19 14.56 0.45
C ASN A 447 5.69 14.25 0.56
N LEU A 448 6.46 15.20 1.09
CA LEU A 448 7.91 15.07 1.34
C LEU A 448 8.21 14.19 2.56
N GLY A 449 7.24 14.04 3.47
CA GLY A 449 7.30 13.16 4.63
C GLY A 449 6.93 11.69 4.35
N ASN A 450 6.83 11.27 3.07
CA ASN A 450 6.39 9.94 2.65
C ASN A 450 7.52 8.90 2.81
N THR A 451 8.15 8.93 3.97
CA THR A 451 9.31 8.12 4.33
C THR A 451 8.89 6.67 4.58
N LEU A 452 9.88 5.79 4.61
CA LEU A 452 9.72 4.43 5.12
C LEU A 452 10.94 4.06 5.96
N SER A 453 10.71 3.64 7.20
CA SER A 453 11.79 3.14 8.07
C SER A 453 12.20 1.73 7.65
N ARG A 454 13.49 1.40 7.75
CA ARG A 454 14.00 0.06 7.44
C ARG A 454 13.64 -0.89 8.57
N ARG A 455 12.90 -1.95 8.27
CA ARG A 455 12.37 -2.89 9.26
C ARG A 455 12.75 -4.33 8.91
N PRO A 456 12.82 -5.22 9.92
CA PRO A 456 12.89 -6.64 9.63
C PRO A 456 11.62 -7.08 8.91
N GLU A 457 11.78 -7.98 7.93
CA GLU A 457 10.70 -8.75 7.33
C GLU A 457 11.03 -10.23 7.47
N ALA A 458 10.01 -11.09 7.59
CA ALA A 458 10.20 -12.51 7.82
C ALA A 458 11.05 -13.18 6.72
N TYR A 459 10.93 -12.72 5.48
CA TYR A 459 11.70 -13.22 4.35
C TYR A 459 13.17 -12.78 4.35
N HIS A 460 13.61 -11.83 5.20
CA HIS A 460 15.02 -11.41 5.23
C HIS A 460 15.98 -12.56 5.58
N ARG A 461 15.52 -13.57 6.33
CA ARG A 461 16.28 -14.80 6.60
C ARG A 461 16.60 -15.63 5.35
N LYS A 462 15.88 -15.38 4.25
CA LYS A 462 15.97 -16.08 2.96
C LYS A 462 16.74 -15.29 1.89
N VAL A 463 17.17 -14.05 2.18
CA VAL A 463 17.85 -13.17 1.20
C VAL A 463 19.21 -13.72 0.75
N THR A 464 19.83 -14.59 1.55
CA THR A 464 21.09 -15.28 1.19
C THR A 464 20.88 -16.51 0.29
N THR A 465 19.63 -16.93 0.04
CA THR A 465 19.32 -18.09 -0.80
C THR A 465 19.62 -17.78 -2.28
N PRO A 466 20.43 -18.60 -2.98
CA PRO A 466 20.69 -18.41 -4.41
C PRO A 466 19.41 -18.64 -5.25
N PRO A 467 19.26 -17.97 -6.40
CA PRO A 467 18.11 -18.18 -7.28
C PRO A 467 18.04 -19.61 -7.84
N ARG A 468 16.83 -20.17 -7.93
CA ARG A 468 16.56 -21.52 -8.46
C ARG A 468 16.85 -21.59 -9.97
N ARG A 469 17.35 -22.74 -10.46
CA ARG A 469 17.53 -23.05 -11.90
C ARG A 469 16.18 -23.42 -12.55
N GLU A 470 15.94 -22.95 -13.78
CA GLU A 470 14.75 -23.29 -14.60
C GLU A 470 14.68 -24.80 -14.91
N GLY A 471 13.48 -25.43 -14.90
CA GLY A 471 13.40 -26.85 -15.26
C GLY A 471 12.03 -27.59 -15.27
N GLU A 472 11.02 -27.25 -14.47
CA GLU A 472 9.76 -28.03 -14.42
C GLU A 472 8.53 -27.12 -14.18
N GLY A 473 7.73 -26.85 -15.22
CA GLY A 473 6.49 -26.05 -15.13
C GLY A 473 6.69 -24.54 -14.92
N ALA A 474 5.58 -23.79 -14.87
CA ALA A 474 5.60 -22.38 -14.48
C ALA A 474 5.46 -22.26 -12.95
N ALA A 475 6.44 -21.64 -12.30
CA ALA A 475 6.45 -21.46 -10.85
C ALA A 475 5.39 -20.44 -10.40
N THR A 476 4.75 -20.70 -9.26
CA THR A 476 3.85 -19.73 -8.60
C THR A 476 4.65 -18.55 -8.02
N ILE A 477 3.98 -17.45 -7.66
CA ILE A 477 4.60 -16.33 -6.93
C ILE A 477 4.94 -16.67 -5.46
N HIS A 478 4.36 -17.75 -4.93
CA HIS A 478 4.56 -18.19 -3.56
C HIS A 478 5.80 -19.09 -3.41
N GLU A 479 6.40 -19.50 -4.53
CA GLU A 479 7.66 -20.23 -4.55
C GLU A 479 8.85 -19.28 -4.37
N GLU A 480 9.87 -19.77 -3.65
CA GLU A 480 11.05 -18.98 -3.30
C GLU A 480 11.86 -18.59 -4.55
N ARG A 481 12.10 -17.27 -4.70
CA ARG A 481 12.94 -16.68 -5.75
C ARG A 481 14.15 -16.04 -5.08
N GLY A 482 15.33 -16.22 -5.67
CA GLY A 482 16.59 -15.73 -5.09
C GLY A 482 16.77 -14.22 -5.21
N ALA A 483 17.88 -13.73 -4.67
CA ALA A 483 18.29 -12.33 -4.78
C ALA A 483 18.57 -11.90 -6.23
N LYS A 484 18.13 -10.69 -6.62
CA LYS A 484 18.44 -10.10 -7.93
C LYS A 484 19.82 -9.44 -8.00
N GLU A 485 20.38 -9.05 -6.86
CA GLU A 485 21.72 -8.48 -6.75
C GLU A 485 22.56 -9.20 -5.68
N ALA A 486 23.86 -9.30 -5.92
CA ALA A 486 24.79 -9.86 -4.95
C ALA A 486 24.98 -8.89 -3.76
N GLY A 487 25.21 -9.42 -2.56
CA GLY A 487 25.49 -8.61 -1.37
C GLY A 487 24.28 -7.95 -0.70
N LEU A 488 23.04 -8.30 -1.08
CA LEU A 488 21.83 -7.76 -0.43
C LEU A 488 21.80 -7.95 1.09
N ALA A 489 22.32 -9.08 1.58
CA ALA A 489 22.38 -9.37 3.00
C ALA A 489 23.24 -8.36 3.78
N ASP A 490 24.29 -7.83 3.15
CA ASP A 490 25.18 -6.82 3.77
C ASP A 490 24.51 -5.45 3.90
N LEU A 491 23.40 -5.24 3.16
CA LEU A 491 22.60 -4.03 3.16
C LEU A 491 21.38 -4.12 4.10
N LEU A 492 21.18 -5.26 4.79
CA LEU A 492 20.12 -5.41 5.77
C LEU A 492 20.46 -4.63 7.04
N HIS A 493 19.83 -3.48 7.14
CA HIS A 493 19.92 -2.59 8.28
C HIS A 493 18.52 -2.24 8.76
N TYR A 494 18.35 -2.14 10.08
CA TYR A 494 17.04 -1.86 10.69
C TYR A 494 17.14 -0.62 11.56
N ASP A 495 16.15 0.27 11.41
CA ASP A 495 16.07 1.51 12.17
C ASP A 495 15.44 1.25 13.54
N ALA A 496 16.05 1.82 14.58
CA ALA A 496 15.58 1.69 15.97
C ALA A 496 14.44 2.66 16.33
N TYR A 497 14.12 3.58 15.43
CA TYR A 497 13.06 4.58 15.57
C TYR A 497 12.41 4.83 14.20
N ARG A 498 11.22 5.43 14.22
CA ARG A 498 10.53 5.83 13.00
C ARG A 498 11.28 6.98 12.34
N ARG A 499 11.62 6.85 11.06
CA ARG A 499 12.21 7.93 10.26
C ARG A 499 11.16 8.98 9.93
N GLY A 500 11.28 10.17 10.51
CA GLY A 500 10.48 11.35 10.23
C GLY A 500 11.36 12.55 9.87
N ASN A 501 10.81 13.75 9.97
CA ASN A 501 11.52 15.01 9.80
C ASN A 501 11.64 15.74 11.14
N TYR A 502 12.71 16.51 11.33
CA TYR A 502 13.00 17.18 12.60
C TYR A 502 13.07 16.18 13.78
N VAL A 503 13.74 15.04 13.55
CA VAL A 503 14.07 14.07 14.60
C VAL A 503 15.34 14.53 15.29
N ASP A 504 15.27 14.71 16.60
CA ASP A 504 16.38 15.29 17.36
C ASP A 504 17.30 14.19 17.89
N HIS A 505 18.62 14.41 17.82
CA HIS A 505 19.63 13.49 18.32
C HIS A 505 20.65 14.20 19.21
N TRP A 506 20.95 13.58 20.35
CA TRP A 506 22.16 13.87 21.11
C TRP A 506 23.24 12.87 20.70
N LEU A 507 24.14 13.28 19.82
CA LEU A 507 25.18 12.44 19.23
C LEU A 507 26.42 12.40 20.13
N PRO A 508 27.01 11.21 20.38
CA PRO A 508 28.30 11.10 21.04
C PRO A 508 29.45 11.59 20.13
N ALA A 509 30.61 11.84 20.74
CA ALA A 509 31.84 12.27 20.08
C ALA A 509 32.21 11.38 18.88
N ASP A 510 32.09 10.08 19.07
CA ASP A 510 32.53 9.02 18.17
C ASP A 510 31.48 8.61 17.13
N ALA A 511 30.27 9.20 17.16
CA ALA A 511 29.28 8.94 16.12
C ALA A 511 29.85 9.31 14.73
N THR A 512 29.61 8.46 13.74
CA THR A 512 30.11 8.64 12.37
C THR A 512 28.98 8.61 11.36
N LEU A 513 29.20 9.23 10.19
CA LEU A 513 28.27 9.14 9.05
C LEU A 513 28.00 7.68 8.61
N PRO A 514 29.02 6.78 8.51
CA PRO A 514 28.76 5.36 8.29
C PRO A 514 27.85 4.71 9.32
N ASP A 515 27.95 5.07 10.61
CA ASP A 515 27.02 4.57 11.64
C ASP A 515 25.61 5.09 11.44
N LEU A 516 25.42 6.38 11.10
CA LEU A 516 24.12 6.93 10.74
C LEU A 516 23.50 6.17 9.55
N ALA A 517 24.29 5.97 8.48
CA ALA A 517 23.85 5.29 7.27
C ALA A 517 23.47 3.83 7.53
N ARG A 518 24.11 3.16 8.49
CA ARG A 518 23.78 1.76 8.85
C ARG A 518 22.69 1.68 9.92
N ARG A 519 22.83 2.33 11.06
CA ARG A 519 21.99 2.10 12.25
C ARG A 519 20.99 3.20 12.55
N GLY A 520 21.03 4.31 11.80
CA GLY A 520 20.35 5.54 12.20
C GLY A 520 21.08 6.25 13.35
N GLY A 521 20.48 7.31 13.87
CA GLY A 521 20.98 8.05 15.02
C GLY A 521 20.65 7.39 16.37
N PRO A 522 21.18 7.93 17.49
CA PRO A 522 20.79 7.52 18.83
C PRO A 522 19.30 7.74 19.10
N THR A 523 18.71 6.86 19.90
CA THR A 523 17.25 6.80 20.11
C THR A 523 16.71 7.71 21.21
N GLY A 524 17.55 8.23 22.11
CA GLY A 524 17.11 8.93 23.34
C GLY A 524 16.11 10.05 23.07
N LEU A 525 16.56 11.19 22.54
CA LEU A 525 15.64 12.27 22.10
C LEU A 525 14.64 11.83 21.02
N ALA A 526 15.02 10.94 20.10
CA ALA A 526 14.17 10.49 18.99
C ALA A 526 12.90 9.73 19.45
N LEU A 527 12.96 9.08 20.62
CA LEU A 527 11.84 8.33 21.22
C LEU A 527 11.24 9.04 22.44
N SER A 528 11.81 10.18 22.87
CA SER A 528 11.33 10.92 24.04
C SER A 528 10.02 11.64 23.75
N ALA A 529 9.11 11.68 24.72
CA ALA A 529 7.91 12.49 24.61
C ALA A 529 8.23 13.98 24.79
N TYR A 530 7.57 14.83 24.02
CA TYR A 530 7.62 16.28 24.12
C TYR A 530 6.28 16.82 24.62
N GLU A 531 6.32 17.72 25.59
CA GLU A 531 5.15 18.47 26.03
C GLU A 531 4.71 19.48 24.96
N VAL A 532 3.40 19.58 24.74
CA VAL A 532 2.81 20.40 23.67
C VAL A 532 2.23 21.69 24.24
N GLN A 533 2.61 22.81 23.64
CA GLN A 533 1.97 24.11 23.87
C GLN A 533 1.59 24.76 22.54
N VAL A 534 0.28 24.98 22.33
CA VAL A 534 -0.21 25.72 21.15
C VAL A 534 -0.34 27.19 21.53
N GLY A 535 0.48 28.03 20.90
CA GLY A 535 0.58 29.46 21.19
C GLY A 535 0.25 30.36 20.00
N ARG A 536 0.55 31.65 20.14
CA ARG A 536 0.52 32.63 19.06
C ARG A 536 1.74 33.55 19.13
N ALA A 537 2.38 33.83 18.00
CA ALA A 537 3.33 34.92 17.85
C ALA A 537 2.63 36.09 17.15
N ARG A 538 2.41 37.19 17.89
CA ARG A 538 1.49 38.28 17.49
C ARG A 538 0.09 37.73 17.22
N THR A 539 -0.28 37.53 15.96
CA THR A 539 -1.58 36.98 15.53
C THR A 539 -1.49 35.59 14.89
N LEU A 540 -0.29 35.10 14.59
CA LEU A 540 -0.08 33.83 13.89
C LEU A 540 0.06 32.68 14.90
N PRO A 541 -0.69 31.57 14.74
CA PRO A 541 -0.50 30.36 15.53
C PRO A 541 0.92 29.81 15.43
N LEU A 542 1.42 29.23 16.53
CA LEU A 542 2.67 28.47 16.58
C LEU A 542 2.51 27.23 17.45
N LEU A 543 3.35 26.23 17.22
CA LEU A 543 3.48 25.04 18.06
C LEU A 543 4.83 25.09 18.78
N ASP A 544 4.79 25.10 20.11
CA ASP A 544 5.95 24.92 20.98
C ASP A 544 5.96 23.49 21.52
N LEU A 545 7.11 22.84 21.45
CA LEU A 545 7.38 21.55 22.06
C LEU A 545 8.57 21.65 23.02
N GLU A 546 8.44 21.06 24.20
CA GLU A 546 9.54 20.95 25.19
C GLU A 546 9.77 19.48 25.56
N GLY A 547 10.99 19.01 25.39
CA GLY A 547 11.40 17.64 25.73
C GLY A 547 12.84 17.62 26.21
N GLY A 548 13.40 16.44 26.42
CA GLY A 548 14.79 16.30 26.82
C GLY A 548 15.24 14.87 27.01
N GLU A 549 16.53 14.70 27.24
CA GLU A 549 17.18 13.42 27.48
C GLU A 549 18.17 13.55 28.65
N GLN A 550 18.24 12.53 29.50
CA GLN A 550 19.21 12.42 30.60
C GLN A 550 20.18 11.27 30.33
N ARG A 551 21.49 11.51 30.51
CA ARG A 551 22.56 10.49 30.43
C ARG A 551 23.48 10.60 31.65
N GLY A 552 23.24 9.76 32.66
CA GLY A 552 23.96 9.89 33.94
C GLY A 552 23.70 11.27 34.56
N ASP A 553 24.76 11.99 34.90
CA ASP A 553 24.68 13.35 35.47
C ASP A 553 24.48 14.45 34.43
N ALA A 554 24.56 14.12 33.14
CA ALA A 554 24.38 15.07 32.05
C ALA A 554 22.93 15.08 31.56
N SER A 555 22.40 16.26 31.26
CA SER A 555 21.04 16.46 30.75
C SER A 555 21.03 17.39 29.55
N LEU A 556 20.09 17.16 28.62
CA LEU A 556 19.79 18.06 27.53
C LEU A 556 18.30 18.32 27.50
N ARG A 557 17.90 19.56 27.75
CA ARG A 557 16.54 20.02 27.47
C ARG A 557 16.47 20.69 26.11
N VAL A 558 15.45 20.36 25.33
CA VAL A 558 15.25 20.82 23.96
C VAL A 558 13.88 21.48 23.87
N ARG A 559 13.86 22.75 23.46
CA ARG A 559 12.64 23.44 23.04
C ARG A 559 12.67 23.63 21.54
N LYS A 560 11.60 23.25 20.84
CA LYS A 560 11.44 23.48 19.40
C LYS A 560 10.11 24.15 19.09
N ARG A 561 10.16 25.16 18.22
CA ARG A 561 9.04 26.03 17.87
C ARG A 561 8.78 25.98 16.37
N PHE A 562 7.63 25.47 15.96
CA PHE A 562 7.21 25.39 14.55
C PHE A 562 6.33 26.59 14.17
N ARG A 563 6.65 27.22 13.03
CA ARG A 563 5.89 28.34 12.46
C ARG A 563 5.72 28.18 10.95
N LEU A 564 4.47 28.08 10.50
CA LEU A 564 4.12 28.12 9.08
C LEU A 564 3.93 29.56 8.62
N ALA A 565 4.44 29.87 7.43
CA ALA A 565 4.09 31.11 6.74
C ALA A 565 2.66 30.99 6.17
N PRO A 566 1.80 32.02 6.33
CA PRO A 566 0.45 32.02 5.78
C PRO A 566 0.43 32.21 4.26
N ASP A 567 1.41 32.91 3.71
CA ASP A 567 1.48 33.44 2.34
C ASP A 567 2.62 32.85 1.50
N ALA A 568 3.38 31.91 2.07
CA ALA A 568 4.49 31.26 1.39
C ALA A 568 4.60 29.79 1.80
N PRO A 569 5.17 28.92 0.94
CA PRO A 569 5.48 27.53 1.26
C PRO A 569 6.71 27.42 2.18
N ARG A 570 6.63 28.00 3.38
CA ARG A 570 7.76 28.14 4.31
C ARG A 570 7.41 27.63 5.71
N LEU A 571 8.31 26.83 6.26
CA LEU A 571 8.30 26.36 7.64
C LEU A 571 9.58 26.83 8.33
N THR A 572 9.43 27.54 9.44
CA THR A 572 10.54 27.91 10.33
C THR A 572 10.45 27.04 11.58
N VAL A 573 11.56 26.40 11.95
CA VAL A 573 11.72 25.67 13.21
C VAL A 573 12.86 26.28 14.00
N GLU A 574 12.53 26.92 15.13
CA GLU A 574 13.49 27.54 16.03
C GLU A 574 13.72 26.59 17.21
N TYR A 575 14.99 26.38 17.57
CA TYR A 575 15.40 25.53 18.67
C TYR A 575 16.12 26.34 19.75
N ARG A 576 15.89 25.95 21.01
CA ARG A 576 16.67 26.38 22.17
C ARG A 576 17.12 25.14 22.94
N LEU A 577 18.42 25.04 23.13
CA LEU A 577 19.09 23.92 23.79
C LEU A 577 19.58 24.39 25.16
N GLU A 578 19.32 23.60 26.18
CA GLU A 578 19.78 23.85 27.55
C GLU A 578 20.57 22.63 28.02
N PRO A 579 21.86 22.53 27.66
CA PRO A 579 22.74 21.45 28.09
C PRO A 579 23.24 21.67 29.52
N GLU A 580 23.19 20.64 30.35
CA GLU A 580 23.71 20.65 31.73
C GLU A 580 24.63 19.45 31.93
N GLY A 581 25.83 19.67 32.48
CA GLY A 581 26.78 18.58 32.73
C GLY A 581 27.34 17.90 31.47
N ILE A 582 27.03 18.38 30.27
CA ILE A 582 27.51 17.81 29.00
C ILE A 582 28.96 18.22 28.75
N VAL A 583 29.85 17.23 28.68
CA VAL A 583 31.26 17.41 28.36
C VAL A 583 31.48 17.27 26.85
N ALA A 584 32.30 18.16 26.29
CA ALA A 584 32.72 18.10 24.90
C ALA A 584 33.74 16.95 24.66
N PRO A 585 33.76 16.31 23.47
CA PRO A 585 32.93 16.60 22.31
C PRO A 585 31.59 15.87 22.38
N SER A 586 30.49 16.62 22.36
CA SER A 586 29.14 16.10 22.12
C SER A 586 28.51 16.92 21.00
N ARG A 587 27.49 16.40 20.32
CA ARG A 587 26.82 17.13 19.26
C ARG A 587 25.30 17.02 19.37
N PHE A 588 24.61 18.07 18.96
CA PHE A 588 23.18 18.04 18.70
C PHE A 588 22.95 17.95 17.20
N GLY A 589 22.12 17.02 16.76
CA GLY A 589 21.77 16.82 15.35
C GLY A 589 20.27 16.85 15.14
N VAL A 590 19.85 17.39 13.99
CA VAL A 590 18.44 17.39 13.57
C VAL A 590 18.34 16.62 12.27
N GLU A 591 17.67 15.46 12.29
CA GLU A 591 17.48 14.60 11.12
C GLU A 591 16.23 15.02 10.32
N LEU A 592 16.41 15.17 9.01
CA LEU A 592 15.33 15.35 8.03
C LEU A 592 15.39 14.22 7.01
N ASN A 593 14.28 13.52 6.84
CA ASN A 593 14.11 12.45 5.86
C ASN A 593 13.12 12.92 4.78
N LEU A 594 13.63 13.24 3.58
CA LEU A 594 12.83 13.76 2.48
C LEU A 594 12.64 12.70 1.39
N ALA A 595 11.40 12.26 1.22
CA ALA A 595 11.01 11.24 0.26
C ALA A 595 10.73 11.86 -1.13
N PHE A 596 11.78 12.21 -1.86
CA PHE A 596 11.67 12.50 -3.30
C PHE A 596 11.65 11.20 -4.11
N TYR A 597 11.31 11.27 -5.40
CA TYR A 597 11.64 10.16 -6.29
C TYR A 597 13.16 10.02 -6.34
N MET A 598 13.66 8.89 -5.85
CA MET A 598 15.09 8.63 -5.78
C MET A 598 15.62 8.36 -7.19
N GLY A 599 16.55 9.17 -7.66
CA GLY A 599 17.15 9.04 -9.00
C GLY A 599 18.43 9.87 -9.14
N PRO A 600 19.20 9.65 -10.22
CA PRO A 600 20.48 10.31 -10.41
C PRO A 600 20.35 11.70 -11.08
N PRO A 601 21.44 12.49 -11.09
CA PRO A 601 21.58 13.67 -11.94
C PRO A 601 21.45 13.31 -13.45
N PRO A 602 21.12 14.27 -14.33
CA PRO A 602 20.97 15.71 -14.07
C PRO A 602 19.62 16.12 -13.47
N ASP A 603 18.62 15.24 -13.49
CA ASP A 603 17.25 15.57 -13.11
C ASP A 603 17.05 15.68 -11.60
N ARG A 604 17.81 14.90 -10.82
CA ARG A 604 17.70 14.82 -9.36
C ARG A 604 19.05 15.01 -8.71
N PHE A 605 19.19 16.07 -7.93
CA PHE A 605 20.49 16.45 -7.36
C PHE A 605 20.39 17.33 -6.12
N VAL A 606 21.48 17.36 -5.34
CA VAL A 606 21.67 18.22 -4.17
C VAL A 606 22.58 19.39 -4.52
N GLU A 607 22.25 20.57 -4.03
CA GLU A 607 23.11 21.75 -3.96
C GLU A 607 23.40 22.09 -2.49
N ILE A 608 24.63 22.49 -2.19
CA ILE A 608 25.10 22.91 -0.86
C ILE A 608 25.65 24.32 -1.01
N ASN A 609 25.14 25.26 -0.23
CA ASN A 609 25.54 26.68 -0.28
C ASN A 609 25.47 27.29 -1.70
N GLY A 610 24.52 26.83 -2.53
CA GLY A 610 24.34 27.31 -3.91
C GLY A 610 25.20 26.62 -4.97
N GLU A 611 26.03 25.64 -4.58
CA GLU A 611 26.91 24.90 -5.51
C GLU A 611 26.62 23.40 -5.49
N ARG A 612 26.91 22.70 -6.59
CA ARG A 612 26.81 21.23 -6.63
C ARG A 612 28.08 20.62 -6.03
N PRO A 613 27.97 19.74 -5.02
CA PRO A 613 29.13 19.02 -4.50
C PRO A 613 29.68 18.03 -5.54
N ALA A 614 30.85 17.46 -5.27
CA ALA A 614 31.53 16.52 -6.19
C ALA A 614 30.65 15.34 -6.62
N ASP A 615 29.87 14.77 -5.69
CA ASP A 615 28.80 13.84 -6.01
C ASP A 615 27.46 14.47 -5.61
N PRO A 616 26.69 15.07 -6.53
CA PRO A 616 25.42 15.71 -6.20
C PRO A 616 24.24 14.72 -6.11
N SER A 617 24.49 13.41 -6.23
CA SER A 617 23.46 12.38 -6.22
C SER A 617 22.72 12.27 -4.88
N PHE A 618 21.45 11.85 -4.92
CA PHE A 618 20.69 11.46 -3.71
C PHE A 618 21.23 10.19 -3.04
N PHE A 619 22.08 9.43 -3.76
CA PHE A 619 22.68 8.19 -3.27
C PHE A 619 24.02 8.38 -2.57
N ALA A 620 24.55 9.61 -2.55
CA ALA A 620 25.84 9.89 -1.94
C ALA A 620 25.78 9.71 -0.41
N VAL A 621 26.82 9.08 0.16
CA VAL A 621 27.12 9.09 1.59
C VAL A 621 28.24 10.10 1.79
N ALA A 622 27.90 11.32 2.17
CA ALA A 622 28.84 12.43 2.18
C ALA A 622 28.68 13.35 3.40
N GLU A 623 29.79 14.01 3.75
CA GLU A 623 29.87 15.08 4.74
C GLU A 623 30.21 16.41 4.05
N ALA A 624 29.67 17.51 4.56
CA ALA A 624 30.09 18.87 4.23
C ALA A 624 30.13 19.73 5.50
N THR A 625 31.08 20.65 5.60
CA THR A 625 31.23 21.58 6.74
C THR A 625 30.78 22.99 6.35
N GLU A 626 30.54 23.85 7.35
CA GLU A 626 30.11 25.25 7.14
C GLU A 626 28.86 25.38 6.24
N VAL A 627 27.93 24.44 6.37
CA VAL A 627 26.72 24.41 5.57
C VAL A 627 25.69 25.38 6.14
N ARG A 628 25.34 26.38 5.33
CA ARG A 628 24.29 27.38 5.60
C ARG A 628 23.00 27.03 4.88
N GLU A 629 23.11 26.25 3.81
CA GLU A 629 21.98 25.91 2.98
C GLU A 629 22.18 24.57 2.26
N VAL A 630 21.10 23.81 2.17
CA VAL A 630 21.00 22.62 1.32
C VAL A 630 19.74 22.72 0.48
N ARG A 631 19.85 22.41 -0.82
CA ARG A 631 18.70 22.37 -1.73
C ARG A 631 18.64 21.02 -2.41
N ILE A 632 17.52 20.32 -2.26
CA ILE A 632 17.24 19.02 -2.89
C ILE A 632 16.29 19.27 -4.05
N VAL A 633 16.72 18.96 -5.27
CA VAL A 633 16.00 19.29 -6.51
C VAL A 633 15.53 18.02 -7.20
N ASP A 634 14.24 17.95 -7.51
CA ASP A 634 13.66 17.02 -8.48
C ASP A 634 13.09 17.82 -9.66
N ALA A 635 13.91 17.97 -10.71
CA ALA A 635 13.57 18.74 -11.89
C ALA A 635 12.46 18.10 -12.73
N TRP A 636 12.30 16.78 -12.65
CA TRP A 636 11.22 16.06 -13.32
C TRP A 636 9.86 16.41 -12.70
N LEU A 637 9.79 16.53 -11.37
CA LEU A 637 8.60 17.03 -10.67
C LEU A 637 8.40 18.55 -10.76
N GLY A 638 9.46 19.28 -11.09
CA GLY A 638 9.50 20.73 -10.95
C GLY A 638 9.34 21.16 -9.49
N LEU A 639 10.05 20.48 -8.59
CA LEU A 639 9.95 20.66 -7.14
C LEU A 639 11.34 20.69 -6.50
N ALA A 640 11.57 21.58 -5.55
CA ALA A 640 12.76 21.57 -4.70
C ALA A 640 12.42 21.86 -3.24
N ALA A 641 13.18 21.26 -2.34
CA ALA A 641 13.17 21.58 -0.91
C ALA A 641 14.49 22.26 -0.54
N ARG A 642 14.41 23.51 -0.09
CA ARG A 642 15.55 24.32 0.35
C ARG A 642 15.53 24.45 1.87
N LEU A 643 16.57 23.98 2.53
CA LEU A 643 16.80 24.05 3.96
C LEU A 643 17.87 25.10 4.26
N GLY A 644 17.47 26.25 4.80
CA GLY A 644 18.38 27.21 5.42
C GLY A 644 18.73 26.79 6.85
N ILE A 645 19.98 26.99 7.24
CA ILE A 645 20.59 26.48 8.47
C ILE A 645 21.36 27.62 9.16
N GLU A 646 20.93 27.98 10.36
CA GLU A 646 21.57 29.03 11.17
C GLU A 646 21.71 28.59 12.63
N PRO A 647 22.91 28.62 13.25
CA PRO A 647 24.21 28.89 12.64
C PRO A 647 24.62 27.79 11.64
N PRO A 648 25.66 28.00 10.80
CA PRO A 648 26.16 26.98 9.89
C PRO A 648 26.46 25.66 10.62
N ALA A 649 26.23 24.54 9.96
CA ALA A 649 26.38 23.20 10.53
C ALA A 649 27.38 22.35 9.73
N THR A 650 27.88 21.29 10.37
CA THR A 650 28.36 20.14 9.60
C THR A 650 27.15 19.31 9.19
N LEU A 651 27.06 18.99 7.90
CA LEU A 651 25.98 18.21 7.33
C LEU A 651 26.44 16.80 7.01
N TRP A 652 25.69 15.82 7.50
CA TRP A 652 25.74 14.44 7.03
C TRP A 652 24.56 14.16 6.10
N ARG A 653 24.81 13.43 5.01
CA ARG A 653 23.73 12.93 4.15
C ARG A 653 23.98 11.52 3.65
N CYS A 654 22.92 10.76 3.51
CA CYS A 654 22.92 9.39 3.00
C CYS A 654 21.55 8.98 2.47
N PRO A 655 21.46 8.00 1.55
CA PRO A 655 20.19 7.41 1.15
C PRO A 655 19.66 6.46 2.23
N VAL A 656 18.35 6.31 2.30
CA VAL A 656 17.71 5.20 3.02
C VAL A 656 17.15 4.22 2.01
N GLN A 657 17.55 2.96 2.13
CA GLN A 657 17.18 1.90 1.21
C GLN A 657 16.65 0.70 2.00
N THR A 658 15.61 0.07 1.49
CA THR A 658 14.98 -1.13 2.04
C THR A 658 15.19 -2.31 1.10
N ILE A 659 15.20 -3.53 1.65
CA ILE A 659 15.15 -4.74 0.84
C ILE A 659 13.71 -5.24 0.79
N SER A 660 13.15 -5.36 -0.41
CA SER A 660 11.76 -5.76 -0.61
C SER A 660 11.67 -7.01 -1.48
N GLN A 661 10.67 -7.85 -1.21
CA GLN A 661 10.30 -8.95 -2.07
C GLN A 661 9.40 -8.44 -3.21
N SER A 662 9.73 -8.86 -4.44
CA SER A 662 8.91 -8.72 -5.64
C SER A 662 8.58 -10.08 -6.23
N GLU A 663 7.64 -10.14 -7.19
CA GLU A 663 7.35 -11.34 -7.97
C GLU A 663 8.55 -11.86 -8.77
N SER A 664 9.61 -11.06 -8.94
CA SER A 664 10.82 -11.44 -9.66
C SER A 664 12.05 -11.64 -8.76
N GLY A 665 11.88 -11.62 -7.44
CA GLY A 665 12.95 -11.84 -6.45
C GLY A 665 13.17 -10.65 -5.52
N TYR A 666 14.21 -10.72 -4.67
CA TYR A 666 14.55 -9.66 -3.73
C TYR A 666 15.33 -8.53 -4.38
N GLU A 667 14.99 -7.28 -4.06
CA GLU A 667 15.65 -6.09 -4.59
C GLU A 667 15.71 -4.95 -3.59
N ARG A 668 16.64 -4.02 -3.84
CA ARG A 668 16.80 -2.81 -3.05
C ARG A 668 15.95 -1.69 -3.62
N VAL A 669 15.19 -1.04 -2.74
CA VAL A 669 14.32 0.09 -3.09
C VAL A 669 14.76 1.30 -2.27
N ALA A 670 15.08 2.39 -2.95
CA ALA A 670 15.44 3.65 -2.30
C ALA A 670 14.16 4.40 -1.89
N GLN A 671 14.09 4.80 -0.63
CA GLN A 671 12.87 5.34 -0.02
C GLN A 671 12.93 6.85 0.17
N GLN A 672 14.08 7.36 0.64
CA GLN A 672 14.29 8.78 0.90
C GLN A 672 15.78 9.13 0.95
N ILE A 673 16.08 10.44 0.97
CA ILE A 673 17.37 10.99 1.38
C ILE A 673 17.29 11.49 2.83
N THR A 674 18.32 11.19 3.63
CA THR A 674 18.50 11.74 4.97
C THR A 674 19.47 12.91 4.92
N LEU A 675 19.10 14.02 5.55
CA LEU A 675 19.96 15.15 5.89
C LEU A 675 20.06 15.24 7.42
N LEU A 676 21.27 15.33 7.95
CA LEU A 676 21.51 15.52 9.39
C LEU A 676 22.54 16.63 9.58
N PRO A 677 22.11 17.92 9.59
CA PRO A 677 22.93 18.98 10.16
C PRO A 677 23.15 18.74 11.66
N HIS A 678 24.39 18.93 12.09
CA HIS A 678 24.79 18.81 13.50
C HIS A 678 25.79 19.89 13.92
N TRP A 679 25.75 20.21 15.22
CA TRP A 679 26.55 21.25 15.85
C TRP A 679 27.19 20.73 17.15
N PRO A 680 28.34 21.29 17.57
CA PRO A 680 28.87 21.04 18.91
C PRO A 680 27.84 21.38 20.00
N LEU A 681 27.83 20.58 21.06
CA LEU A 681 26.93 20.69 22.20
C LEU A 681 27.75 20.71 23.50
N GLY A 682 27.48 21.71 24.34
CA GLY A 682 28.24 21.97 25.58
C GLY A 682 29.59 22.66 25.33
N GLY A 683 30.15 23.26 26.39
CA GLY A 683 31.39 24.06 26.30
C GLY A 683 31.18 25.44 25.66
N ALA A 684 32.28 26.19 25.45
CA ALA A 684 32.24 27.58 24.98
C ALA A 684 31.73 27.72 23.53
N ASP A 685 31.92 26.68 22.71
CA ASP A 685 31.53 26.65 21.29
C ASP A 685 30.20 25.89 21.05
N GLY A 686 29.50 25.51 22.12
CA GLY A 686 28.24 24.76 22.05
C GLY A 686 27.09 25.61 21.54
N ALA A 687 26.31 25.10 20.59
CA ALA A 687 25.13 25.80 20.11
C ALA A 687 24.03 25.82 21.20
N GLU A 688 23.53 27.01 21.56
CA GLU A 688 22.37 27.17 22.45
C GLU A 688 21.07 27.45 21.67
N ARG A 689 21.19 27.99 20.46
CA ARG A 689 20.06 28.36 19.60
C ARG A 689 20.38 28.03 18.16
N LEU A 690 19.40 27.51 17.46
CA LEU A 690 19.50 27.19 16.04
C LEU A 690 18.14 27.37 15.36
N THR A 691 18.16 27.70 14.08
CA THR A 691 16.98 27.93 13.25
C THR A 691 17.14 27.17 11.95
N LEU A 692 16.12 26.38 11.63
CA LEU A 692 16.00 25.67 10.37
C LEU A 692 14.84 26.27 9.57
N LEU A 693 15.13 26.67 8.33
CA LEU A 693 14.16 27.29 7.44
C LEU A 693 13.93 26.41 6.21
N LEU A 694 12.83 25.66 6.21
CA LEU A 694 12.43 24.88 5.05
C LEU A 694 11.54 25.74 4.13
N THR A 695 11.95 25.88 2.88
CA THR A 695 11.18 26.52 1.80
C THR A 695 10.96 25.53 0.68
N ILE A 696 9.71 25.37 0.23
CA ILE A 696 9.40 24.54 -0.93
C ILE A 696 9.26 25.42 -2.17
N GLU A 697 10.03 25.08 -3.19
CA GLU A 697 10.03 25.76 -4.49
C GLU A 697 9.32 24.86 -5.50
N SER A 698 8.44 25.42 -6.33
CA SER A 698 7.74 24.67 -7.37
C SER A 698 7.65 25.46 -8.66
N TRP A 699 7.83 24.80 -9.80
CA TRP A 699 7.74 25.39 -11.14
C TRP A 699 7.10 24.38 -12.11
N GLU A 700 6.66 24.84 -13.27
CA GLU A 700 6.20 23.93 -14.34
C GLU A 700 7.40 23.19 -14.94
N ALA A 701 7.37 21.86 -14.88
CA ALA A 701 8.45 21.02 -15.41
C ALA A 701 8.34 20.95 -16.94
N ALA A 702 9.48 20.84 -17.63
CA ALA A 702 9.53 20.84 -19.10
C ALA A 702 9.00 19.54 -19.76
N GLY A 703 8.60 18.52 -18.98
CA GLY A 703 8.19 17.20 -19.47
C GLY A 703 7.14 16.48 -18.63
N GLY A 704 6.25 17.23 -17.97
CA GLY A 704 5.12 16.70 -17.19
C GLY A 704 3.82 16.60 -17.97
#